data_AF-A0A9R0AA47-F1
#
_entry.id   AF-A0A9R0AA47-F1
#
_cell.length_a   1.000
_cell.length_b   1.000
_cell.length_c   1.000
_cell.angle_alpha   90.00
_cell.angle_beta   90.00
_cell.angle_gamma   90.00
#
_symmetry.space_group_name_H-M   'P 1'
#
loop_
_entity.id
_entity.type
_entity.pdbx_description
1 polymer ?
#
loop_
_entity_poly.entity_id
_entity_poly.type
_entity_poly.pdbx_seq_one_letter_code
_entity_poly.pdbx_strand_id
1 'polypeptide(L)'
;MPSPPNDGDDQGTSPMNMPPTLSNQNGVKRKVHTKKKKKGFITANVAGTKYEIVRIVIEEMIFHKARDDDETANLIWNDSSVQHEKIAELRNYQRINHFPGMGEICRKDCLARNMAKMIKSQPQEYSFIPKTWIFPAECTQFQNYVKELKRKRKQKTFIVKPANGAMGHGISLIRNYEKLPVQDHFIVQEYLDKPFLMEGYKFDLRFYILVTSCDPLRVFLYNDGLVRMGTEKYHTPNESNLNQLYMHLTNYSVNKHNENFERDETVDKGSKRSIGWFTEFLRTNDYDVAKFWGDVSELVVKTLIVAEPHVLHAYRMCRPGQPPGSASICFEVLGFDIILDRKLKPWLLEINRAPSFGTDQKIDYDVKKGVLLNTLKLLNIRASDKRRNLAQQKAEAQRRLYGQGSTRKLTAGSSEWERQRHLLERRREELKERLAQVRKQVSRDEHEKRHLGNYRRIYPPDDKLLLEKYESLLSAAFQTFLAGRAASLQKEMNNPLKRMKEEDILDLLEQCELDDEKLMGKTSKQKGPKVLSSMPESSPTPRGHREPEDSSASCSDSSSASDADGEDESSSITQEKLNRPERSSRVHWKPAPKPMRAPSTSPNLSGLIRRSMSCPRSISSLTAQSPTNETRRPKTVTHMANASTAAAQTAATMTQMTPIRPHMACRSHSLSRNSSTNRVPHSSSLGAIHPNTGETPLSKEQEAELMQQTLAALGEMRIRYPGKSEEEAEAVLDEILNNWKYHKPKVASYWLVKLDATKQRKVLDIVRTNIRSVLQRIWSEPDVESLRLYRLFNRVFNRLLWSHGQGLWNCLSSSGSSWESVFSKSSEVVTTQELRCCQHVVQLCRDCLLVVYKFVADSRGSLSGLSPDWDDTRYLLPVTSQFIIKWPSSSFGRSASSTRSRSVFTARMGHF
;
A
#
# COMPACT_ATOMS: atom_id res chain seq x y z
N MET A 1 2.41 -12.21 65.55
CA MET A 1 1.95 -11.54 66.78
C MET A 1 2.52 -10.13 66.80
N PRO A 2 1.89 -9.16 67.48
CA PRO A 2 0.45 -8.95 67.63
C PRO A 2 0.02 -7.54 67.15
N SER A 3 -1.14 -7.04 67.57
CA SER A 3 -1.87 -5.89 67.00
C SER A 3 -1.75 -4.57 67.80
N PRO A 4 -2.10 -3.40 67.22
CA PRO A 4 -2.48 -2.14 67.90
C PRO A 4 -3.90 -2.23 68.53
N PRO A 5 -4.52 -1.21 69.20
CA PRO A 5 -4.22 0.25 69.22
C PRO A 5 -4.31 0.94 70.61
N ASN A 6 -4.44 2.28 70.66
CA ASN A 6 -5.31 2.96 71.64
C ASN A 6 -5.88 4.30 71.09
N ASP A 7 -7.09 4.67 71.55
CA ASP A 7 -7.85 5.89 71.17
C ASP A 7 -7.87 6.93 72.31
N GLY A 8 -8.52 8.09 72.11
CA GLY A 8 -8.75 9.10 73.17
C GLY A 8 -9.42 10.40 72.68
N ASP A 9 -10.60 10.70 73.23
CA ASP A 9 -11.54 11.80 72.90
C ASP A 9 -11.08 13.21 73.44
N ASP A 10 -11.81 14.35 73.40
CA ASP A 10 -13.27 14.59 73.33
C ASP A 10 -13.67 16.07 73.01
N GLN A 11 -14.99 16.32 72.84
CA GLN A 11 -15.79 17.56 73.06
C GLN A 11 -15.69 18.80 72.13
N GLY A 12 -16.80 19.55 72.00
CA GLY A 12 -16.81 20.98 71.56
C GLY A 12 -17.98 21.51 70.70
N THR A 13 -19.20 21.58 71.22
CA THR A 13 -20.46 22.05 70.55
C THR A 13 -20.48 23.46 69.93
N SER A 14 -21.35 23.66 68.91
CA SER A 14 -21.64 24.95 68.23
C SER A 14 -22.89 25.69 68.76
N PRO A 15 -23.05 26.99 68.47
CA PRO A 15 -24.37 27.61 68.25
C PRO A 15 -24.50 28.42 66.92
N MET A 16 -25.69 28.95 66.61
CA MET A 16 -26.07 29.59 65.32
C MET A 16 -26.37 31.11 65.40
N ASN A 17 -26.31 31.79 64.24
CA ASN A 17 -27.33 32.72 63.64
C ASN A 17 -26.77 33.96 62.88
N MET A 18 -27.68 34.63 62.15
CA MET A 18 -27.50 35.61 61.05
C MET A 18 -28.64 36.67 61.10
N PRO A 19 -28.82 37.66 60.16
CA PRO A 19 -28.00 38.26 59.08
C PRO A 19 -27.95 39.84 59.26
N PRO A 20 -28.10 40.75 58.24
CA PRO A 20 -27.56 40.88 56.87
C PRO A 20 -26.81 42.23 56.60
N THR A 21 -25.93 42.31 55.56
CA THR A 21 -26.06 43.20 54.37
C THR A 21 -24.77 43.42 53.54
N LEU A 22 -24.93 43.32 52.21
CA LEU A 22 -24.21 43.91 51.08
C LEU A 22 -22.84 44.64 51.26
N SER A 23 -21.80 44.11 50.60
CA SER A 23 -21.21 44.74 49.40
C SER A 23 -20.31 43.75 48.63
N ASN A 24 -19.95 44.04 47.38
CA ASN A 24 -19.44 43.04 46.43
C ASN A 24 -18.28 43.57 45.57
N GLN A 25 -17.13 42.88 45.55
CA GLN A 25 -16.13 43.00 44.48
C GLN A 25 -15.18 41.79 44.46
N ASN A 26 -15.09 41.11 43.31
CA ASN A 26 -14.43 39.80 43.19
C ASN A 26 -13.28 39.83 42.16
N GLY A 27 -12.03 39.74 42.61
CA GLY A 27 -10.82 39.86 41.79
C GLY A 27 -10.14 38.54 41.43
N VAL A 28 -10.77 37.69 40.60
CA VAL A 28 -10.27 36.33 40.31
C VAL A 28 -9.02 36.34 39.40
N LYS A 29 -7.84 36.20 40.01
CA LYS A 29 -6.54 36.07 39.31
C LYS A 29 -6.47 34.75 38.51
N ARG A 30 -6.67 34.80 37.19
CA ARG A 30 -6.46 33.66 36.28
C ARG A 30 -4.99 33.21 36.26
N LYS A 31 -4.66 32.11 36.96
CA LYS A 31 -3.36 31.45 36.84
C LYS A 31 -3.14 30.93 35.41
N VAL A 32 -2.19 31.52 34.68
CA VAL A 32 -1.78 31.02 33.37
C VAL A 32 -0.95 29.74 33.56
N HIS A 33 -1.61 28.58 33.49
CA HIS A 33 -0.90 27.31 33.41
C HIS A 33 -0.18 27.19 32.06
N THR A 34 1.10 27.57 32.05
CA THR A 34 2.06 27.17 31.01
C THR A 34 2.15 25.65 30.97
N LYS A 35 1.34 25.01 30.14
CA LYS A 35 1.37 23.56 29.92
C LYS A 35 2.78 23.17 29.44
N LYS A 36 3.60 22.61 30.34
CA LYS A 36 4.86 21.94 29.97
C LYS A 36 4.56 21.04 28.78
N LYS A 37 5.19 21.29 27.63
CA LYS A 37 5.01 20.47 26.42
C LYS A 37 5.37 19.04 26.79
N LYS A 38 4.37 18.15 26.97
CA LYS A 38 4.63 16.72 27.22
C LYS A 38 5.61 16.24 26.14
N LYS A 39 6.75 15.68 26.56
CA LYS A 39 7.62 14.91 25.65
C LYS A 39 6.72 13.89 24.96
N GLY A 40 6.75 13.85 23.65
CA GLY A 40 6.10 12.77 22.92
C GLY A 40 6.88 11.49 23.20
N PHE A 41 6.18 10.42 23.53
CA PHE A 41 6.75 9.08 23.57
C PHE A 41 6.56 8.42 22.20
N ILE A 42 7.46 7.50 21.85
CA ILE A 42 7.29 6.61 20.70
C ILE A 42 6.62 5.34 21.24
N THR A 43 5.56 4.87 20.59
CA THR A 43 4.88 3.62 20.99
C THR A 43 5.03 2.51 19.95
N ALA A 44 5.14 1.26 20.40
CA ALA A 44 5.29 0.09 19.55
C ALA A 44 4.22 -0.96 19.89
N ASN A 45 3.40 -1.35 18.91
CA ASN A 45 2.56 -2.54 19.03
C ASN A 45 3.38 -3.77 18.64
N VAL A 46 3.50 -4.72 19.57
CA VAL A 46 4.30 -5.94 19.46
C VAL A 46 3.45 -7.21 19.63
N ALA A 47 2.13 -7.10 19.56
CA ALA A 47 1.21 -8.24 19.67
C ALA A 47 1.43 -9.28 18.56
N GLY A 48 1.93 -8.85 17.40
CA GLY A 48 2.25 -9.72 16.27
C GLY A 48 3.60 -10.43 16.35
N THR A 49 4.42 -10.24 17.41
CA THR A 49 5.66 -11.03 17.59
C THR A 49 5.55 -12.07 18.67
N LYS A 50 6.15 -13.24 18.43
CA LYS A 50 6.43 -14.27 19.45
C LYS A 50 7.86 -14.21 19.98
N TYR A 51 8.77 -13.53 19.29
CA TYR A 51 10.21 -13.55 19.57
C TYR A 51 10.59 -12.53 20.66
N GLU A 52 11.19 -13.01 21.75
CA GLU A 52 11.55 -12.14 22.89
C GLU A 52 12.61 -11.08 22.53
N ILE A 53 13.57 -11.43 21.65
CA ILE A 53 14.62 -10.48 21.23
C ILE A 53 14.07 -9.24 20.52
N VAL A 54 12.89 -9.33 19.89
CA VAL A 54 12.20 -8.18 19.28
C VAL A 54 11.67 -7.24 20.38
N ARG A 55 11.19 -7.78 21.51
CA ARG A 55 10.69 -7.00 22.65
C ARG A 55 11.85 -6.31 23.37
N ILE A 56 12.90 -7.06 23.70
CA ILE A 56 14.15 -6.56 24.29
C ILE A 56 14.73 -5.38 23.49
N VAL A 57 14.81 -5.50 22.15
CA VAL A 57 15.35 -4.44 21.28
C VAL A 57 14.43 -3.21 21.22
N ILE A 58 13.10 -3.39 21.28
CA ILE A 58 12.13 -2.28 21.31
C ILE A 58 12.20 -1.53 22.65
N GLU A 59 12.42 -2.23 23.76
CA GLU A 59 12.65 -1.64 25.08
C GLU A 59 14.01 -0.92 25.16
N GLU A 60 15.08 -1.49 24.60
CA GLU A 60 16.40 -0.85 24.50
C GLU A 60 16.38 0.42 23.62
N MET A 61 15.49 0.48 22.62
CA MET A 61 15.21 1.69 21.83
C MET A 61 14.32 2.71 22.56
N ILE A 62 13.91 2.43 23.81
CA ILE A 62 13.04 3.27 24.65
C ILE A 62 11.69 3.54 23.96
N PHE A 63 11.15 2.54 23.25
CA PHE A 63 9.81 2.58 22.69
C PHE A 63 8.85 1.96 23.71
N HIS A 64 7.78 2.67 24.06
CA HIS A 64 6.80 2.16 25.01
C HIS A 64 5.93 1.10 24.34
N LYS A 65 5.84 -0.10 24.93
CA LYS A 65 4.86 -1.11 24.49
C LYS A 65 3.46 -0.48 24.50
N ALA A 66 2.81 -0.50 23.34
CA ALA A 66 1.41 -0.12 23.19
C ALA A 66 0.51 -1.24 23.71
N ARG A 67 -0.78 -0.95 23.94
CA ARG A 67 -1.75 -2.03 24.15
C ARG A 67 -1.86 -2.84 22.85
N ASP A 68 -2.17 -4.12 22.98
CA ASP A 68 -2.22 -5.01 21.82
C ASP A 68 -3.34 -4.60 20.82
N ASP A 69 -4.38 -3.89 21.31
CA ASP A 69 -5.45 -3.24 20.54
C ASP A 69 -5.14 -1.79 20.03
N ASP A 70 -3.99 -1.19 20.37
CA ASP A 70 -3.65 0.16 19.90
C ASP A 70 -3.10 0.14 18.46
N GLU A 71 -4.00 0.35 17.51
CA GLU A 71 -3.69 0.53 16.09
C GLU A 71 -2.98 1.87 15.77
N THR A 72 -2.84 2.77 16.75
CA THR A 72 -2.27 4.12 16.54
C THR A 72 -0.78 4.21 16.84
N ALA A 73 -0.13 3.09 17.17
CA ALA A 73 1.29 2.99 17.51
C ALA A 73 2.23 3.52 16.40
N ASN A 74 3.41 4.02 16.78
CA ASN A 74 4.42 4.49 15.82
C ASN A 74 5.09 3.33 15.06
N LEU A 75 5.38 2.24 15.76
CA LEU A 75 5.87 0.98 15.19
C LEU A 75 4.79 -0.10 15.37
N ILE A 76 4.59 -0.92 14.35
CA ILE A 76 3.79 -2.15 14.39
C ILE A 76 4.71 -3.28 13.92
N TRP A 77 4.85 -4.32 14.75
CA TRP A 77 5.63 -5.50 14.41
C TRP A 77 4.73 -6.75 14.32
N ASN A 78 4.85 -7.48 13.22
CA ASN A 78 4.24 -8.78 12.99
C ASN A 78 5.30 -9.75 12.45
N ASP A 79 5.38 -10.98 12.97
CA ASP A 79 6.30 -11.99 12.44
C ASP A 79 5.76 -12.61 11.13
N SER A 80 4.43 -12.56 10.93
CA SER A 80 3.74 -13.11 9.77
C SER A 80 3.43 -12.05 8.72
N SER A 81 3.29 -12.48 7.46
CA SER A 81 2.92 -11.61 6.35
C SER A 81 1.63 -10.82 6.62
N VAL A 82 1.72 -9.49 6.50
CA VAL A 82 0.61 -8.57 6.70
C VAL A 82 -0.27 -8.47 5.44
N GLN A 83 -1.59 -8.43 5.63
CA GLN A 83 -2.57 -8.26 4.55
C GLN A 83 -2.57 -6.82 4.00
N HIS A 84 -2.92 -6.64 2.72
CA HIS A 84 -2.81 -5.36 2.02
C HIS A 84 -3.74 -4.30 2.61
N GLU A 85 -4.91 -4.70 3.07
CA GLU A 85 -5.92 -3.87 3.74
C GLU A 85 -5.33 -3.23 5.00
N LYS A 86 -4.58 -4.01 5.80
CA LYS A 86 -3.98 -3.51 7.05
C LYS A 86 -2.85 -2.51 6.80
N ILE A 87 -2.20 -2.58 5.63
CA ILE A 87 -1.21 -1.60 5.17
C ILE A 87 -1.90 -0.34 4.62
N ALA A 88 -3.11 -0.47 4.05
CA ALA A 88 -3.92 0.67 3.60
C ALA A 88 -4.52 1.49 4.77
N GLU A 89 -4.87 0.85 5.89
CA GLU A 89 -5.39 1.50 7.10
C GLU A 89 -4.38 2.42 7.83
N LEU A 90 -3.07 2.22 7.61
CA LEU A 90 -2.02 2.94 8.34
C LEU A 90 -2.02 4.46 8.09
N ARG A 91 -1.47 5.20 9.06
CA ARG A 91 -1.24 6.65 8.98
C ARG A 91 0.23 6.92 8.64
N ASN A 92 0.53 7.99 7.92
CA ASN A 92 1.87 8.19 7.32
C ASN A 92 3.03 8.32 8.34
N TYR A 93 2.74 8.52 9.63
CA TYR A 93 3.73 8.52 10.72
C TYR A 93 4.09 7.11 11.24
N GLN A 94 3.32 6.08 10.88
CA GLN A 94 3.46 4.71 11.37
C GLN A 94 4.46 3.93 10.52
N ARG A 95 5.08 2.91 11.11
CA ARG A 95 5.98 1.98 10.43
C ARG A 95 5.55 0.54 10.67
N ILE A 96 5.58 -0.28 9.63
CA ILE A 96 5.28 -1.71 9.68
C ILE A 96 6.38 -2.52 8.99
N ASN A 97 6.70 -3.69 9.54
CA ASN A 97 7.87 -4.50 9.17
C ASN A 97 7.65 -5.45 7.97
N HIS A 98 6.66 -5.17 7.11
CA HIS A 98 6.43 -5.88 5.85
C HIS A 98 6.02 -4.93 4.72
N PHE A 99 6.48 -5.22 3.49
CA PHE A 99 5.91 -4.66 2.27
C PHE A 99 4.77 -5.54 1.72
N PRO A 100 3.77 -4.94 1.04
CA PRO A 100 2.88 -5.68 0.16
C PRO A 100 3.65 -6.12 -1.10
N GLY A 101 3.19 -7.18 -1.78
CA GLY A 101 3.84 -7.69 -2.99
C GLY A 101 5.13 -8.50 -2.79
N MET A 102 5.84 -8.40 -1.66
CA MET A 102 7.14 -9.07 -1.41
C MET A 102 7.10 -10.62 -1.53
N GLY A 103 5.91 -11.23 -1.49
CA GLY A 103 5.70 -12.65 -1.78
C GLY A 103 6.18 -13.09 -3.18
N GLU A 104 6.30 -12.16 -4.13
CA GLU A 104 6.73 -12.43 -5.52
C GLU A 104 8.20 -12.89 -5.65
N ILE A 105 9.01 -12.70 -4.61
CA ILE A 105 10.36 -13.29 -4.49
C ILE A 105 10.53 -14.18 -3.24
N CYS A 106 9.61 -14.12 -2.27
CA CYS A 106 9.69 -14.92 -1.04
C CYS A 106 8.94 -16.27 -1.12
N ARG A 107 8.07 -16.46 -2.12
CA ARG A 107 7.57 -17.80 -2.49
C ARG A 107 8.48 -18.44 -3.51
N LYS A 108 8.75 -19.74 -3.38
CA LYS A 108 9.68 -20.48 -4.25
C LYS A 108 9.19 -20.53 -5.71
N ASP A 109 7.87 -20.65 -5.92
CA ASP A 109 7.26 -20.68 -7.24
C ASP A 109 7.18 -19.29 -7.91
N CYS A 110 6.86 -18.23 -7.17
CA CYS A 110 6.94 -16.86 -7.70
C CYS A 110 8.38 -16.45 -8.02
N LEU A 111 9.34 -16.74 -7.11
CA LEU A 111 10.76 -16.45 -7.31
C LEU A 111 11.27 -17.12 -8.60
N ALA A 112 11.04 -18.42 -8.76
CA ALA A 112 11.42 -19.15 -9.97
C ALA A 112 10.80 -18.54 -11.24
N ARG A 113 9.50 -18.22 -11.21
CA ARG A 113 8.77 -17.65 -12.35
C ARG A 113 9.28 -16.27 -12.75
N ASN A 114 9.55 -15.40 -11.78
CA ASN A 114 9.96 -14.03 -12.06
C ASN A 114 11.45 -13.95 -12.42
N MET A 115 12.30 -14.79 -11.81
CA MET A 115 13.68 -14.98 -12.23
C MET A 115 13.77 -15.57 -13.65
N ALA A 116 12.94 -16.55 -14.02
CA ALA A 116 12.94 -17.12 -15.37
C ALA A 116 12.65 -16.07 -16.47
N LYS A 117 11.77 -15.09 -16.20
CA LYS A 117 11.54 -13.95 -17.10
C LYS A 117 12.80 -13.08 -17.23
N MET A 118 13.44 -12.73 -16.11
CA MET A 118 14.64 -11.88 -16.09
C MET A 118 15.87 -12.58 -16.67
N ILE A 119 15.99 -13.90 -16.54
CA ILE A 119 17.03 -14.69 -17.23
C ILE A 119 16.78 -14.69 -18.75
N LYS A 120 15.52 -14.68 -19.20
CA LYS A 120 15.20 -14.60 -20.64
C LYS A 120 15.56 -13.24 -21.25
N SER A 121 15.45 -12.14 -20.50
CA SER A 121 15.78 -10.79 -20.98
C SER A 121 17.23 -10.35 -20.69
N GLN A 122 17.83 -10.84 -19.59
CA GLN A 122 19.16 -10.44 -19.10
C GLN A 122 19.98 -11.66 -18.63
N PRO A 123 20.30 -12.63 -19.52
CA PRO A 123 20.83 -13.94 -19.14
C PRO A 123 22.19 -13.92 -18.43
N GLN A 124 23.07 -12.95 -18.77
CA GLN A 124 24.40 -12.85 -18.16
C GLN A 124 24.33 -12.37 -16.69
N GLU A 125 23.38 -11.48 -16.40
CA GLU A 125 23.27 -10.80 -15.10
C GLU A 125 22.61 -11.67 -14.02
N TYR A 126 21.70 -12.56 -14.43
CA TYR A 126 20.91 -13.43 -13.55
C TYR A 126 21.43 -14.86 -13.44
N SER A 127 22.74 -15.07 -13.63
CA SER A 127 23.37 -16.40 -13.59
C SER A 127 23.52 -17.02 -12.18
N PHE A 128 22.99 -16.37 -11.13
CA PHE A 128 23.19 -16.72 -9.71
C PHE A 128 22.06 -17.55 -9.08
N ILE A 129 21.07 -18.01 -9.85
CA ILE A 129 20.00 -18.90 -9.37
C ILE A 129 20.04 -20.24 -10.12
N PRO A 130 19.93 -21.40 -9.44
CA PRO A 130 19.89 -22.69 -10.13
C PRO A 130 18.65 -22.82 -11.01
N LYS A 131 18.76 -23.53 -12.15
CA LYS A 131 17.60 -23.80 -13.01
C LYS A 131 16.49 -24.46 -12.21
N THR A 132 15.28 -23.94 -12.32
CA THR A 132 14.12 -24.33 -11.53
C THR A 132 12.91 -24.47 -12.45
N TRP A 133 12.09 -25.50 -12.21
CA TRP A 133 10.85 -25.80 -12.92
C TRP A 133 9.70 -25.90 -11.93
N ILE A 134 8.56 -25.31 -12.25
CA ILE A 134 7.36 -25.24 -11.41
C ILE A 134 6.38 -26.33 -11.84
N PHE A 135 6.13 -27.31 -10.96
CA PHE A 135 5.16 -28.38 -11.20
C PHE A 135 3.75 -27.95 -10.74
N PRO A 136 2.69 -28.40 -11.43
CA PRO A 136 2.69 -29.26 -12.63
C PRO A 136 3.03 -28.53 -13.95
N ALA A 137 2.98 -27.19 -13.98
CA ALA A 137 2.94 -26.37 -15.20
C ALA A 137 4.15 -26.52 -16.15
N GLU A 138 5.33 -26.88 -15.64
CA GLU A 138 6.58 -26.97 -16.39
C GLU A 138 7.14 -28.41 -16.45
N CYS A 139 6.30 -29.41 -16.16
CA CYS A 139 6.67 -30.83 -16.17
C CYS A 139 7.24 -31.28 -17.52
N THR A 140 6.59 -30.93 -18.64
CA THR A 140 7.03 -31.29 -19.99
C THR A 140 8.40 -30.69 -20.33
N GLN A 141 8.64 -29.44 -19.90
CA GLN A 141 9.89 -28.71 -20.08
C GLN A 141 11.02 -29.38 -19.28
N PHE A 142 10.73 -29.83 -18.05
CA PHE A 142 11.67 -30.60 -17.24
C PHE A 142 11.97 -31.98 -17.86
N GLN A 143 10.94 -32.74 -18.28
CA GLN A 143 11.12 -34.02 -18.95
C GLN A 143 11.98 -33.90 -20.21
N ASN A 144 11.74 -32.88 -21.04
CA ASN A 144 12.53 -32.64 -22.25
C ASN A 144 13.99 -32.29 -21.91
N TYR A 145 14.24 -31.53 -20.85
CA TYR A 145 15.60 -31.26 -20.37
C TYR A 145 16.31 -32.52 -19.85
N VAL A 146 15.62 -33.40 -19.10
CA VAL A 146 16.21 -34.68 -18.65
C VAL A 146 16.45 -35.63 -19.82
N LYS A 147 15.57 -35.67 -20.83
CA LYS A 147 15.80 -36.40 -22.09
C LYS A 147 17.03 -35.87 -22.85
N GLU A 148 17.22 -34.54 -22.90
CA GLU A 148 18.39 -33.92 -23.51
C GLU A 148 19.68 -34.26 -22.76
N LEU A 149 19.65 -34.27 -21.42
CA LEU A 149 20.76 -34.70 -20.56
C LEU A 149 21.11 -36.18 -20.78
N LYS A 150 20.11 -37.09 -20.80
CA LYS A 150 20.28 -38.51 -21.15
C LYS A 150 20.93 -38.64 -22.54
N ARG A 151 20.45 -37.92 -23.57
CA ARG A 151 21.04 -37.90 -24.93
C ARG A 151 22.49 -37.41 -24.94
N LYS A 152 22.83 -36.40 -24.13
CA LYS A 152 24.19 -35.86 -23.98
C LYS A 152 25.10 -36.70 -23.07
N ARG A 153 24.66 -37.89 -22.63
CA ARG A 153 25.34 -38.79 -21.66
C ARG A 153 25.74 -38.06 -20.36
N LYS A 154 24.92 -37.12 -19.90
CA LYS A 154 25.13 -36.35 -18.66
C LYS A 154 24.05 -36.69 -17.65
N GLN A 155 24.44 -37.15 -16.46
CA GLN A 155 23.54 -37.26 -15.32
C GLN A 155 23.58 -35.95 -14.51
N LYS A 156 22.44 -35.52 -13.97
CA LYS A 156 22.35 -34.47 -12.95
C LYS A 156 21.53 -34.97 -11.77
N THR A 157 21.72 -34.34 -10.62
CA THR A 157 20.85 -34.51 -9.45
C THR A 157 19.96 -33.28 -9.35
N PHE A 158 18.71 -33.47 -8.94
CA PHE A 158 17.74 -32.39 -8.73
C PHE A 158 17.19 -32.49 -7.32
N ILE A 159 16.74 -31.35 -6.79
CA ILE A 159 16.12 -31.23 -5.48
C ILE A 159 14.67 -30.79 -5.64
N VAL A 160 13.76 -31.58 -5.07
CA VAL A 160 12.32 -31.31 -5.02
C VAL A 160 12.05 -30.50 -3.77
N LYS A 161 11.27 -29.41 -3.88
CA LYS A 161 10.90 -28.57 -2.74
C LYS A 161 9.41 -28.17 -2.84
N PRO A 162 8.58 -28.30 -1.79
CA PRO A 162 7.20 -27.83 -1.84
C PRO A 162 7.18 -26.30 -2.03
N ALA A 163 6.30 -25.77 -2.88
CA ALA A 163 6.36 -24.36 -3.29
C ALA A 163 6.22 -23.36 -2.11
N ASN A 164 5.38 -23.72 -1.13
CA ASN A 164 5.18 -22.99 0.12
C ASN A 164 5.87 -23.67 1.33
N GLY A 165 6.76 -24.64 1.09
CA GLY A 165 7.43 -25.41 2.14
C GLY A 165 8.53 -24.63 2.85
N ALA A 166 8.75 -24.95 4.12
CA ALA A 166 9.76 -24.36 4.99
C ALA A 166 10.41 -25.42 5.89
N MET A 167 11.47 -25.04 6.62
CA MET A 167 12.15 -25.88 7.63
C MET A 167 12.76 -27.21 7.13
N GLY A 168 12.81 -27.44 5.81
CA GLY A 168 13.32 -28.68 5.22
C GLY A 168 12.25 -29.77 4.98
N HIS A 169 11.01 -29.57 5.43
CA HIS A 169 9.95 -30.58 5.26
C HIS A 169 9.54 -30.74 3.79
N GLY A 170 9.31 -32.00 3.38
CA GLY A 170 8.93 -32.37 2.01
C GLY A 170 10.03 -32.21 0.97
N ILE A 171 11.29 -31.99 1.38
CA ILE A 171 12.43 -31.91 0.46
C ILE A 171 13.00 -33.30 0.20
N SER A 172 13.28 -33.62 -1.06
CA SER A 172 13.95 -34.86 -1.47
C SER A 172 14.92 -34.61 -2.64
N LEU A 173 15.88 -35.51 -2.84
CA LEU A 173 16.77 -35.50 -4.01
C LEU A 173 16.38 -36.61 -5.00
N ILE A 174 16.46 -36.31 -6.29
CA ILE A 174 16.14 -37.24 -7.37
C ILE A 174 17.21 -37.21 -8.48
N ARG A 175 17.26 -38.29 -9.26
CA ARG A 175 18.05 -38.40 -10.51
C ARG A 175 17.22 -38.79 -11.73
N ASN A 176 16.13 -39.53 -11.53
CA ASN A 176 15.18 -39.94 -12.56
C ASN A 176 13.82 -39.30 -12.29
N TYR A 177 13.13 -38.83 -13.33
CA TYR A 177 11.85 -38.12 -13.21
C TYR A 177 10.66 -39.07 -12.98
N GLU A 178 10.84 -40.36 -13.25
CA GLU A 178 9.80 -41.40 -13.22
C GLU A 178 9.16 -41.60 -11.83
N LYS A 179 9.80 -41.09 -10.75
CA LYS A 179 9.31 -41.16 -9.37
C LYS A 179 8.61 -39.88 -8.88
N LEU A 180 8.32 -38.90 -9.75
CA LEU A 180 7.65 -37.65 -9.39
C LEU A 180 6.11 -37.75 -9.52
N PRO A 181 5.33 -37.34 -8.49
CA PRO A 181 3.88 -37.19 -8.64
C PRO A 181 3.58 -36.01 -9.57
N VAL A 182 3.01 -36.28 -10.75
CA VAL A 182 2.89 -35.26 -11.82
C VAL A 182 1.85 -34.17 -11.51
N GLN A 183 0.96 -34.38 -10.52
CA GLN A 183 -0.16 -33.48 -10.22
C GLN A 183 0.09 -32.52 -9.04
N ASP A 184 1.12 -32.73 -8.22
CA ASP A 184 1.34 -31.93 -7.01
C ASP A 184 2.05 -30.58 -7.28
N HIS A 185 1.81 -29.59 -6.41
CA HIS A 185 2.34 -28.23 -6.56
C HIS A 185 3.69 -28.04 -5.81
N PHE A 186 4.78 -28.34 -6.50
CA PHE A 186 6.16 -28.20 -6.01
C PHE A 186 7.07 -27.53 -7.04
N ILE A 187 8.32 -27.25 -6.66
CA ILE A 187 9.38 -26.92 -7.60
C ILE A 187 10.40 -28.06 -7.67
N VAL A 188 10.94 -28.30 -8.88
CA VAL A 188 12.14 -29.10 -9.10
C VAL A 188 13.26 -28.14 -9.44
N GLN A 189 14.42 -28.27 -8.79
CA GLN A 189 15.56 -27.37 -8.98
C GLN A 189 16.83 -28.18 -9.23
N GLU A 190 17.75 -27.69 -10.07
CA GLU A 190 19.08 -28.29 -10.20
C GLU A 190 19.82 -28.26 -8.84
N TYR A 191 20.32 -29.40 -8.41
CA TYR A 191 21.09 -29.50 -7.17
C TYR A 191 22.55 -29.12 -7.42
N LEU A 192 23.11 -28.31 -6.53
CA LEU A 192 24.53 -27.96 -6.54
C LEU A 192 25.34 -29.14 -6.00
N ASP A 193 25.94 -29.90 -6.93
CA ASP A 193 26.70 -31.13 -6.67
C ASP A 193 28.14 -30.87 -6.16
N LYS A 194 28.61 -29.63 -6.28
CA LYS A 194 29.97 -29.20 -5.89
C LYS A 194 29.91 -27.87 -5.12
N PRO A 195 29.29 -27.86 -3.92
CA PRO A 195 29.33 -26.72 -3.01
C PRO A 195 30.77 -26.43 -2.55
N PHE A 196 31.00 -25.25 -1.99
CA PHE A 196 32.17 -25.03 -1.14
C PHE A 196 31.97 -25.82 0.17
N LEU A 197 33.04 -26.38 0.72
CA LEU A 197 33.01 -27.22 1.92
C LEU A 197 33.89 -26.63 3.01
N MET A 198 33.46 -26.80 4.27
CA MET A 198 34.14 -26.33 5.48
C MET A 198 34.39 -27.56 6.35
N GLU A 199 35.65 -27.90 6.62
CA GLU A 199 36.05 -29.15 7.33
C GLU A 199 35.48 -30.46 6.72
N GLY A 200 35.06 -30.42 5.45
CA GLY A 200 34.38 -31.50 4.72
C GLY A 200 32.85 -31.49 4.82
N TYR A 201 32.26 -30.57 5.59
CA TYR A 201 30.82 -30.38 5.72
C TYR A 201 30.28 -29.39 4.69
N LYS A 202 29.05 -29.63 4.25
CA LYS A 202 28.26 -28.67 3.47
C LYS A 202 27.66 -27.64 4.43
N PHE A 203 27.66 -26.37 4.02
CA PHE A 203 26.97 -25.31 4.76
C PHE A 203 26.16 -24.41 3.82
N ASP A 204 25.32 -23.56 4.41
CA ASP A 204 24.75 -22.39 3.76
C ASP A 204 24.93 -21.13 4.62
N LEU A 205 24.62 -19.98 4.02
CA LEU A 205 24.77 -18.65 4.59
C LEU A 205 23.40 -17.97 4.66
N ARG A 206 22.98 -17.63 5.88
CA ARG A 206 21.83 -16.76 6.16
C ARG A 206 22.30 -15.32 6.32
N PHE A 207 22.08 -14.51 5.28
CA PHE A 207 22.26 -13.05 5.35
C PHE A 207 20.97 -12.36 5.79
N TYR A 208 21.11 -11.19 6.42
CA TYR A 208 19.99 -10.33 6.81
C TYR A 208 19.98 -9.05 5.97
N ILE A 209 18.93 -8.86 5.17
CA ILE A 209 18.77 -7.72 4.26
C ILE A 209 17.65 -6.83 4.78
N LEU A 210 17.93 -5.55 4.99
CA LEU A 210 16.93 -4.54 5.34
C LEU A 210 16.54 -3.73 4.10
N VAL A 211 15.25 -3.72 3.78
CA VAL A 211 14.66 -2.79 2.81
C VAL A 211 13.91 -1.71 3.59
N THR A 212 14.30 -0.43 3.46
CA THR A 212 13.65 0.68 4.20
C THR A 212 12.64 1.46 3.38
N SER A 213 12.60 1.24 2.07
CA SER A 213 11.86 2.05 1.09
C SER A 213 11.84 1.32 -0.26
N CYS A 214 10.71 1.38 -0.99
CA CYS A 214 10.63 1.05 -2.43
C CYS A 214 10.52 2.32 -3.31
N ASP A 215 10.03 3.44 -2.76
CA ASP A 215 9.82 4.69 -3.52
C ASP A 215 10.62 5.87 -2.91
N PRO A 216 11.90 6.09 -3.32
CA PRO A 216 12.75 5.20 -4.12
C PRO A 216 13.26 3.98 -3.33
N LEU A 217 13.73 2.95 -4.04
CA LEU A 217 14.27 1.72 -3.46
C LEU A 217 15.51 2.00 -2.61
N ARG A 218 15.60 1.37 -1.43
CA ARG A 218 16.77 1.42 -0.54
C ARG A 218 17.00 0.09 0.15
N VAL A 219 18.21 -0.44 0.00
CA VAL A 219 18.59 -1.80 0.41
C VAL A 219 19.91 -1.75 1.20
N PHE A 220 19.92 -2.44 2.34
CA PHE A 220 21.06 -2.56 3.24
C PHE A 220 21.35 -4.04 3.52
N LEU A 221 22.60 -4.44 3.37
CA LEU A 221 23.13 -5.75 3.73
C LEU A 221 23.73 -5.66 5.14
N TYR A 222 23.35 -6.55 6.05
CA TYR A 222 24.05 -6.67 7.32
C TYR A 222 25.41 -7.35 7.08
N ASN A 223 26.51 -6.81 7.62
CA ASN A 223 27.85 -7.37 7.41
C ASN A 223 28.12 -8.60 8.30
N ASP A 224 27.07 -9.31 8.70
CA ASP A 224 27.12 -10.55 9.48
C ASP A 224 25.81 -11.34 9.26
N GLY A 225 25.74 -12.54 9.81
CA GLY A 225 24.63 -13.47 9.65
C GLY A 225 24.93 -14.81 10.31
N LEU A 226 24.31 -15.88 9.82
CA LEU A 226 24.52 -17.23 10.35
C LEU A 226 25.01 -18.18 9.26
N VAL A 227 26.15 -18.82 9.51
CA VAL A 227 26.58 -20.04 8.82
C VAL A 227 25.81 -21.21 9.43
N ARG A 228 25.25 -22.10 8.61
CA ARG A 228 24.56 -23.31 9.09
C ARG A 228 25.17 -24.53 8.39
N MET A 229 25.85 -25.38 9.16
CA MET A 229 26.47 -26.60 8.64
C MET A 229 25.48 -27.78 8.69
N GLY A 230 25.67 -28.75 7.80
CA GLY A 230 25.13 -30.10 7.97
C GLY A 230 25.92 -30.88 9.01
N THR A 231 25.33 -31.93 9.60
CA THR A 231 25.96 -32.75 10.65
C THR A 231 26.70 -33.99 10.14
N GLU A 232 26.70 -34.22 8.83
CA GLU A 232 27.41 -35.31 8.17
C GLU A 232 28.30 -34.76 7.05
N LYS A 233 29.47 -35.37 6.85
CA LYS A 233 30.42 -34.95 5.82
C LYS A 233 29.84 -35.12 4.43
N TYR A 234 30.12 -34.15 3.56
CA TYR A 234 29.51 -34.07 2.25
C TYR A 234 30.15 -35.05 1.26
N HIS A 235 29.34 -35.99 0.79
CA HIS A 235 29.65 -36.77 -0.41
C HIS A 235 28.82 -36.26 -1.59
N THR A 236 29.40 -36.30 -2.79
CA THR A 236 28.66 -36.03 -4.03
C THR A 236 27.44 -36.96 -4.11
N PRO A 237 26.24 -36.47 -4.49
CA PRO A 237 25.08 -37.35 -4.62
C PRO A 237 25.33 -38.52 -5.56
N ASN A 238 24.74 -39.65 -5.24
CA ASN A 238 24.71 -40.91 -5.98
C ASN A 238 23.45 -41.69 -5.53
N GLU A 239 23.19 -42.87 -6.10
CA GLU A 239 21.91 -43.55 -5.85
C GLU A 239 21.77 -44.17 -4.45
N SER A 240 22.86 -44.32 -3.69
CA SER A 240 22.85 -44.84 -2.31
C SER A 240 22.83 -43.75 -1.23
N ASN A 241 22.92 -42.46 -1.57
CA ASN A 241 22.90 -41.35 -0.59
C ASN A 241 21.85 -40.25 -0.82
N LEU A 242 20.98 -40.33 -1.84
CA LEU A 242 19.92 -39.33 -2.06
C LEU A 242 18.98 -39.14 -0.84
N ASN A 243 18.89 -40.17 0.00
CA ASN A 243 18.14 -40.25 1.25
C ASN A 243 18.94 -39.86 2.52
N GLN A 244 20.26 -39.65 2.42
CA GLN A 244 21.10 -39.17 3.53
C GLN A 244 20.96 -37.65 3.67
N LEU A 245 19.81 -37.21 4.20
CA LEU A 245 19.42 -35.81 4.19
C LEU A 245 20.30 -34.89 5.04
N TYR A 246 20.99 -35.40 6.08
CA TYR A 246 21.83 -34.58 6.97
C TYR A 246 23.12 -34.06 6.31
N MET A 247 23.73 -34.81 5.39
CA MET A 247 24.83 -34.28 4.56
C MET A 247 24.34 -33.38 3.41
N HIS A 248 23.05 -33.45 3.05
CA HIS A 248 22.51 -32.78 1.88
C HIS A 248 21.67 -31.52 2.19
N LEU A 249 21.11 -31.40 3.39
CA LEU A 249 20.28 -30.28 3.85
C LEU A 249 20.93 -29.59 5.06
N THR A 250 21.08 -28.27 4.96
CA THR A 250 21.77 -27.39 5.92
C THR A 250 20.81 -26.71 6.89
N ASN A 251 19.52 -27.06 6.85
CA ASN A 251 18.50 -26.43 7.70
C ASN A 251 18.70 -26.84 9.17
N TYR A 252 18.84 -25.85 10.06
CA TYR A 252 18.93 -26.05 11.52
C TYR A 252 17.78 -26.91 12.08
N SER A 253 16.56 -26.75 11.56
CA SER A 253 15.38 -27.53 11.94
C SER A 253 15.49 -29.04 11.65
N VAL A 254 16.29 -29.44 10.66
CA VAL A 254 16.62 -30.84 10.38
C VAL A 254 17.77 -31.27 11.28
N ASN A 255 18.91 -30.57 11.18
CA ASN A 255 20.17 -30.95 11.78
C ASN A 255 20.19 -30.94 13.31
N LYS A 256 19.43 -30.07 13.99
CA LYS A 256 19.44 -29.94 15.47
C LYS A 256 19.01 -31.19 16.26
N HIS A 257 18.48 -32.20 15.56
CA HIS A 257 18.03 -33.48 16.09
C HIS A 257 18.97 -34.64 15.74
N ASN A 258 20.00 -34.42 14.91
CA ASN A 258 21.06 -35.40 14.68
C ASN A 258 21.99 -35.41 15.89
N GLU A 259 22.48 -36.59 16.28
CA GLU A 259 23.38 -36.78 17.41
C GLU A 259 24.72 -36.04 17.20
N ASN A 260 25.16 -35.91 15.95
CA ASN A 260 26.35 -35.17 15.54
C ASN A 260 26.14 -33.63 15.46
N PHE A 261 25.10 -33.07 16.08
CA PHE A 261 24.88 -31.62 16.10
C PHE A 261 25.67 -30.95 17.22
N GLU A 262 26.86 -30.46 16.89
CA GLU A 262 27.72 -29.74 17.82
C GLU A 262 27.12 -28.39 18.21
N ARG A 263 26.63 -28.33 19.46
CA ARG A 263 26.09 -27.12 20.11
C ARG A 263 27.15 -26.25 20.76
N ASP A 264 28.41 -26.67 20.70
CA ASP A 264 29.57 -25.96 21.24
C ASP A 264 29.56 -24.50 20.75
N GLU A 265 29.63 -23.55 21.69
CA GLU A 265 29.64 -22.11 21.38
C GLU A 265 31.07 -21.57 21.19
N THR A 266 32.10 -22.42 21.29
CA THR A 266 33.44 -22.07 20.85
C THR A 266 33.45 -21.83 19.34
N VAL A 267 34.12 -20.74 18.97
CA VAL A 267 34.02 -20.05 17.68
C VAL A 267 34.31 -20.96 16.48
N ASP A 268 35.22 -21.91 16.65
CA ASP A 268 35.76 -22.76 15.58
C ASP A 268 35.20 -24.19 15.55
N LYS A 269 34.19 -24.52 16.39
CA LYS A 269 33.65 -25.90 16.48
C LYS A 269 32.19 -26.00 16.07
N GLY A 270 31.29 -25.30 16.75
CA GLY A 270 29.84 -25.50 16.64
C GLY A 270 29.28 -25.53 15.22
N SER A 271 28.24 -26.33 14.99
CA SER A 271 27.57 -26.49 13.68
C SER A 271 26.82 -25.24 13.19
N LYS A 272 26.91 -24.13 13.93
CA LYS A 272 26.40 -22.79 13.61
C LYS A 272 27.46 -21.77 14.00
N ARG A 273 27.99 -21.03 13.02
CA ARG A 273 29.05 -20.01 13.20
C ARG A 273 28.56 -18.65 12.65
N SER A 274 29.20 -17.53 12.98
CA SER A 274 28.84 -16.22 12.42
C SER A 274 29.42 -16.03 11.01
N ILE A 275 28.85 -15.12 10.22
CA ILE A 275 29.44 -14.76 8.91
C ILE A 275 30.70 -13.89 9.12
N GLY A 276 30.77 -13.12 10.21
CA GLY A 276 32.00 -12.48 10.66
C GLY A 276 33.16 -13.47 10.77
N TRP A 277 32.96 -14.57 11.53
CA TRP A 277 33.94 -15.67 11.61
C TRP A 277 34.25 -16.28 10.24
N PHE A 278 33.22 -16.55 9.41
CA PHE A 278 33.45 -17.11 8.08
C PHE A 278 34.31 -16.22 7.18
N THR A 279 34.22 -14.89 7.32
CA THR A 279 35.10 -13.98 6.59
C THR A 279 36.53 -13.93 7.12
N GLU A 280 36.75 -14.31 8.39
CA GLU A 280 38.10 -14.55 8.94
C GLU A 280 38.67 -15.87 8.44
N PHE A 281 37.86 -16.94 8.44
CA PHE A 281 38.21 -18.22 7.82
C PHE A 281 38.61 -18.05 6.35
N LEU A 282 37.81 -17.31 5.56
CA LEU A 282 38.14 -17.03 4.16
C LEU A 282 39.47 -16.28 4.01
N ARG A 283 39.72 -15.25 4.83
CA ARG A 283 40.98 -14.49 4.82
C ARG A 283 42.18 -15.34 5.21
N THR A 284 42.01 -16.23 6.18
CA THR A 284 43.06 -17.15 6.69
C THR A 284 43.40 -18.25 5.67
N ASN A 285 42.53 -18.48 4.68
CA ASN A 285 42.73 -19.44 3.59
C ASN A 285 42.91 -18.71 2.23
N ASP A 286 43.45 -17.49 2.23
CA ASP A 286 43.81 -16.68 1.05
C ASP A 286 42.68 -16.41 0.03
N TYR A 287 41.42 -16.42 0.47
CA TYR A 287 40.28 -16.11 -0.40
C TYR A 287 39.90 -14.62 -0.37
N ASP A 288 39.50 -14.09 -1.53
CA ASP A 288 39.08 -12.69 -1.68
C ASP A 288 37.70 -12.42 -1.01
N VAL A 289 37.78 -11.98 0.25
CA VAL A 289 36.65 -11.53 1.07
C VAL A 289 35.95 -10.30 0.48
N ALA A 290 36.67 -9.41 -0.22
CA ALA A 290 36.08 -8.22 -0.81
C ALA A 290 35.20 -8.59 -2.01
N LYS A 291 35.69 -9.45 -2.90
CA LYS A 291 34.90 -10.03 -4.00
C LYS A 291 33.71 -10.84 -3.48
N PHE A 292 33.88 -11.68 -2.45
CA PHE A 292 32.76 -12.41 -1.84
C PHE A 292 31.63 -11.45 -1.40
N TRP A 293 31.98 -10.37 -0.69
CA TRP A 293 31.00 -9.34 -0.30
C TRP A 293 30.42 -8.56 -1.49
N GLY A 294 31.17 -8.40 -2.59
CA GLY A 294 30.70 -7.80 -3.85
C GLY A 294 29.66 -8.68 -4.55
N ASP A 295 30.01 -9.94 -4.84
CA ASP A 295 29.15 -10.92 -5.51
C ASP A 295 27.82 -11.13 -4.74
N VAL A 296 27.88 -11.20 -3.40
CA VAL A 296 26.68 -11.28 -2.54
C VAL A 296 25.84 -10.00 -2.61
N SER A 297 26.47 -8.81 -2.70
CA SER A 297 25.73 -7.54 -2.84
C SER A 297 25.03 -7.45 -4.19
N GLU A 298 25.71 -7.80 -5.29
CA GLU A 298 25.10 -7.86 -6.62
C GLU A 298 23.93 -8.85 -6.68
N LEU A 299 24.08 -10.05 -6.10
CA LEU A 299 23.01 -11.05 -6.01
C LEU A 299 21.78 -10.47 -5.30
N VAL A 300 21.96 -9.83 -4.14
CA VAL A 300 20.85 -9.26 -3.36
C VAL A 300 20.17 -8.11 -4.10
N VAL A 301 20.92 -7.17 -4.67
CA VAL A 301 20.34 -6.03 -5.40
C VAL A 301 19.59 -6.50 -6.65
N LYS A 302 20.21 -7.33 -7.50
CA LYS A 302 19.57 -7.86 -8.72
C LYS A 302 18.31 -8.65 -8.40
N THR A 303 18.29 -9.37 -7.28
CA THR A 303 17.10 -10.09 -6.77
C THR A 303 15.97 -9.15 -6.36
N LEU A 304 16.27 -8.07 -5.63
CA LEU A 304 15.26 -7.08 -5.24
C LEU A 304 14.77 -6.22 -6.42
N ILE A 305 15.61 -6.01 -7.45
CA ILE A 305 15.19 -5.42 -8.74
C ILE A 305 14.08 -6.24 -9.41
N VAL A 306 14.06 -7.58 -9.27
CA VAL A 306 12.96 -8.42 -9.77
C VAL A 306 11.65 -8.19 -8.99
N ALA A 307 11.75 -7.92 -7.68
CA ALA A 307 10.60 -7.67 -6.82
C ALA A 307 10.04 -6.24 -6.95
N GLU A 308 10.91 -5.26 -7.17
CA GLU A 308 10.59 -3.83 -7.14
C GLU A 308 9.34 -3.43 -7.94
N PRO A 309 9.13 -3.81 -9.23
CA PRO A 309 7.90 -3.44 -9.94
C PRO A 309 6.62 -4.00 -9.30
N HIS A 310 6.70 -5.21 -8.71
CA HIS A 310 5.57 -5.82 -8.00
C HIS A 310 5.31 -5.14 -6.65
N VAL A 311 6.37 -4.87 -5.88
CA VAL A 311 6.31 -4.22 -4.55
C VAL A 311 5.85 -2.77 -4.67
N LEU A 312 6.41 -2.00 -5.59
CA LEU A 312 6.04 -0.60 -5.83
C LEU A 312 4.59 -0.47 -6.27
N HIS A 313 4.13 -1.34 -7.19
CA HIS A 313 2.74 -1.36 -7.60
C HIS A 313 1.82 -1.67 -6.42
N ALA A 314 2.07 -2.75 -5.68
CA ALA A 314 1.25 -3.13 -4.54
C ALA A 314 1.25 -2.07 -3.42
N TYR A 315 2.41 -1.45 -3.14
CA TYR A 315 2.53 -0.38 -2.15
C TYR A 315 1.72 0.86 -2.55
N ARG A 316 1.83 1.30 -3.81
CA ARG A 316 1.06 2.44 -4.32
C ARG A 316 -0.46 2.16 -4.39
N MET A 317 -0.87 0.91 -4.64
CA MET A 317 -2.28 0.49 -4.53
C MET A 317 -2.79 0.47 -3.08
N CYS A 318 -1.97 0.06 -2.11
CA CYS A 318 -2.31 0.16 -0.69
C CYS A 318 -2.31 1.61 -0.19
N ARG A 319 -1.49 2.49 -0.76
CA ARG A 319 -1.23 3.85 -0.29
C ARG A 319 -1.62 4.94 -1.31
N PRO A 320 -2.86 4.97 -1.83
CA PRO A 320 -3.29 6.00 -2.78
C PRO A 320 -3.20 7.39 -2.15
N GLY A 321 -2.72 8.37 -2.92
CA GLY A 321 -2.61 9.76 -2.47
C GLY A 321 -1.44 10.08 -1.53
N GLN A 322 -0.41 9.24 -1.42
CA GLN A 322 0.89 9.72 -0.93
C GLN A 322 1.56 10.59 -2.00
N PRO A 323 2.02 11.81 -1.68
CA PRO A 323 2.87 12.58 -2.59
C PRO A 323 4.18 11.83 -2.94
N PRO A 324 4.73 12.00 -4.15
CA PRO A 324 6.04 11.46 -4.52
C PRO A 324 7.14 11.83 -3.51
N GLY A 325 8.08 10.92 -3.26
CA GLY A 325 9.12 11.12 -2.25
C GLY A 325 8.60 11.20 -0.81
N SER A 326 7.35 10.79 -0.52
CA SER A 326 6.88 10.54 0.85
C SER A 326 7.76 9.52 1.57
N ALA A 327 7.81 9.58 2.91
CA ALA A 327 8.61 8.61 3.66
C ALA A 327 7.89 7.25 3.66
N SER A 328 8.62 6.16 3.40
CA SER A 328 8.04 4.81 3.40
C SER A 328 7.36 4.49 4.73
N ILE A 329 6.19 3.87 4.65
CA ILE A 329 5.45 3.31 5.79
C ILE A 329 5.88 1.86 6.04
N CYS A 330 6.29 1.16 4.99
CA CYS A 330 6.82 -0.21 5.06
C CYS A 330 8.35 -0.21 5.16
N PHE A 331 8.87 -1.13 5.96
CA PHE A 331 10.23 -1.65 5.88
C PHE A 331 10.15 -3.18 5.98
N GLU A 332 11.18 -3.95 5.63
CA GLU A 332 11.14 -5.42 5.81
C GLU A 332 12.56 -5.96 6.03
N VAL A 333 12.70 -6.94 6.92
CA VAL A 333 13.98 -7.62 7.23
C VAL A 333 13.91 -9.03 6.66
N LEU A 334 14.53 -9.22 5.50
CA LEU A 334 14.53 -10.46 4.74
C LEU A 334 15.73 -11.33 5.14
N GLY A 335 15.49 -12.61 5.39
CA GLY A 335 16.55 -13.62 5.49
C GLY A 335 16.85 -14.18 4.10
N PHE A 336 18.02 -13.90 3.54
CA PHE A 336 18.48 -14.51 2.29
C PHE A 336 19.24 -15.79 2.59
N ASP A 337 18.89 -16.88 1.92
CA ASP A 337 19.53 -18.18 2.06
C ASP A 337 20.39 -18.42 0.80
N ILE A 338 21.71 -18.34 0.96
CA ILE A 338 22.70 -18.41 -0.11
C ILE A 338 23.63 -19.60 0.14
N ILE A 339 24.01 -20.33 -0.91
CA ILE A 339 25.08 -21.34 -0.87
C ILE A 339 26.21 -20.93 -1.80
N LEU A 340 27.45 -21.28 -1.45
CA LEU A 340 28.60 -21.07 -2.32
C LEU A 340 28.92 -22.36 -3.10
N ASP A 341 29.28 -22.23 -4.37
CA ASP A 341 29.92 -23.34 -5.10
C ASP A 341 31.42 -23.40 -4.82
N ARG A 342 32.09 -24.48 -5.25
CA ARG A 342 33.53 -24.70 -5.09
C ARG A 342 34.46 -23.63 -5.70
N LYS A 343 33.93 -22.59 -6.36
CA LYS A 343 34.66 -21.39 -6.82
C LYS A 343 34.29 -20.14 -6.01
N LEU A 344 33.67 -20.31 -4.84
CA LEU A 344 33.07 -19.27 -3.99
C LEU A 344 31.99 -18.41 -4.66
N LYS A 345 31.48 -18.79 -5.84
CA LYS A 345 30.34 -18.08 -6.45
C LYS A 345 29.09 -18.27 -5.58
N PRO A 346 28.38 -17.20 -5.20
CA PRO A 346 27.13 -17.32 -4.45
C PRO A 346 25.96 -17.69 -5.36
N TRP A 347 25.11 -18.58 -4.85
CA TRP A 347 23.87 -19.05 -5.47
C TRP A 347 22.69 -18.85 -4.52
N LEU A 348 21.62 -18.22 -5.01
CA LEU A 348 20.39 -17.99 -4.25
C LEU A 348 19.56 -19.28 -4.14
N LEU A 349 19.19 -19.68 -2.91
CA LEU A 349 18.34 -20.84 -2.65
C LEU A 349 16.88 -20.48 -2.36
N GLU A 350 16.66 -19.51 -1.47
CA GLU A 350 15.34 -18.98 -1.10
C GLU A 350 15.46 -17.62 -0.37
N ILE A 351 14.32 -16.95 -0.20
CA ILE A 351 14.22 -15.68 0.55
C ILE A 351 13.10 -15.81 1.58
N ASN A 352 13.48 -15.72 2.84
CA ASN A 352 12.59 -15.84 3.98
C ASN A 352 12.11 -14.46 4.43
N ARG A 353 10.86 -14.11 4.12
CA ARG A 353 10.23 -12.85 4.57
C ARG A 353 9.96 -12.75 6.08
N ALA A 354 9.98 -13.91 6.74
CA ALA A 354 9.75 -14.09 8.17
C ALA A 354 10.90 -14.93 8.74
N PRO A 355 12.15 -14.41 8.76
CA PRO A 355 13.27 -15.14 9.30
C PRO A 355 13.08 -15.37 10.80
N SER A 356 13.47 -16.55 11.30
CA SER A 356 13.33 -16.82 12.73
C SER A 356 14.25 -15.93 13.56
N PHE A 357 13.67 -15.15 14.47
CA PHE A 357 14.38 -14.37 15.49
C PHE A 357 14.46 -15.11 16.85
N GLY A 358 14.30 -16.44 16.88
CA GLY A 358 14.60 -17.25 18.07
C GLY A 358 16.09 -17.20 18.40
N THR A 359 16.44 -17.19 19.68
CA THR A 359 17.81 -17.01 20.19
C THR A 359 18.24 -18.18 21.07
N ASP A 360 18.33 -19.36 20.45
CA ASP A 360 18.63 -20.64 21.11
C ASP A 360 20.10 -20.76 21.56
N GLN A 361 21.00 -19.96 20.97
CA GLN A 361 22.44 -19.89 21.22
C GLN A 361 22.92 -18.44 21.28
N LYS A 362 24.08 -18.19 21.91
CA LYS A 362 24.71 -16.86 22.04
C LYS A 362 24.94 -16.17 20.68
N ILE A 363 25.40 -16.92 19.68
CA ILE A 363 25.60 -16.44 18.31
C ILE A 363 24.27 -15.97 17.68
N ASP A 364 23.17 -16.68 17.93
CA ASP A 364 21.84 -16.21 17.49
C ASP A 364 21.48 -14.88 18.16
N TYR A 365 21.68 -14.76 19.49
CA TYR A 365 21.36 -13.54 20.23
C TYR A 365 22.11 -12.33 19.68
N ASP A 366 23.44 -12.40 19.56
CA ASP A 366 24.25 -11.23 19.19
C ASP A 366 23.98 -10.77 17.75
N VAL A 367 23.92 -11.71 16.79
CA VAL A 367 23.61 -11.40 15.38
C VAL A 367 22.20 -10.81 15.26
N LYS A 368 21.18 -11.46 15.83
CA LYS A 368 19.77 -11.03 15.68
C LYS A 368 19.48 -9.75 16.44
N LYS A 369 20.06 -9.55 17.63
CA LYS A 369 19.98 -8.28 18.37
C LYS A 369 20.56 -7.14 17.53
N GLY A 370 21.75 -7.33 16.97
CA GLY A 370 22.40 -6.32 16.14
C GLY A 370 21.62 -5.95 14.87
N VAL A 371 21.07 -6.95 14.17
CA VAL A 371 20.17 -6.77 13.01
C VAL A 371 18.96 -5.90 13.37
N LEU A 372 18.24 -6.27 14.43
CA LEU A 372 17.01 -5.58 14.85
C LEU A 372 17.30 -4.17 15.38
N LEU A 373 18.33 -4.02 16.22
CA LEU A 373 18.67 -2.75 16.86
C LEU A 373 19.17 -1.71 15.84
N ASN A 374 20.02 -2.13 14.91
CA ASN A 374 20.51 -1.24 13.85
C ASN A 374 19.42 -0.94 12.82
N THR A 375 18.47 -1.86 12.58
CA THR A 375 17.24 -1.57 11.82
C THR A 375 16.45 -0.42 12.44
N LEU A 376 16.11 -0.50 13.75
CA LEU A 376 15.29 0.55 14.38
C LEU A 376 16.01 1.91 14.46
N LYS A 377 17.35 1.93 14.56
CA LYS A 377 18.18 3.15 14.45
C LYS A 377 18.14 3.78 13.05
N LEU A 378 18.21 2.96 11.99
CA LEU A 378 18.12 3.43 10.60
C LEU A 378 16.74 4.01 10.25
N LEU A 379 15.65 3.44 10.78
CA LEU A 379 14.28 3.89 10.48
C LEU A 379 13.95 5.32 10.98
N ASN A 380 14.73 5.88 11.91
CA ASN A 380 14.59 7.25 12.42
C ASN A 380 13.14 7.61 12.83
N ILE A 381 12.49 6.71 13.58
CA ILE A 381 11.14 6.92 14.09
C ILE A 381 11.20 7.97 15.20
N ARG A 382 10.50 9.10 15.04
CA ARG A 382 10.50 10.19 16.02
C ARG A 382 9.11 10.45 16.57
N ALA A 383 9.04 10.74 17.87
CA ALA A 383 7.80 11.16 18.53
C ALA A 383 7.17 12.44 17.95
N SER A 384 7.94 13.25 17.20
CA SER A 384 7.42 14.38 16.42
C SER A 384 6.48 13.97 15.29
N ASP A 385 6.62 12.76 14.75
CA ASP A 385 6.13 12.47 13.40
C ASP A 385 4.60 12.26 13.36
N LYS A 386 4.01 11.75 14.46
CA LYS A 386 2.54 11.73 14.71
C LYS A 386 1.95 13.16 14.72
N ARG A 387 2.70 14.15 15.24
CA ARG A 387 2.31 15.56 15.27
C ARG A 387 2.52 16.25 13.90
N ARG A 388 3.64 15.97 13.23
CA ARG A 388 3.95 16.50 11.89
C ARG A 388 2.95 16.01 10.84
N ASN A 389 2.59 14.73 10.85
CA ASN A 389 1.59 14.18 9.94
C ASN A 389 0.21 14.81 10.16
N LEU A 390 -0.23 14.97 11.43
CA LEU A 390 -1.50 15.67 11.73
C LEU A 390 -1.48 17.15 11.29
N ALA A 391 -0.34 17.84 11.43
CA ALA A 391 -0.19 19.21 10.95
C ALA A 391 -0.24 19.28 9.41
N GLN A 392 0.43 18.35 8.72
CA GLN A 392 0.40 18.24 7.25
C GLN A 392 -1.02 17.95 6.74
N GLN A 393 -1.73 17.00 7.35
CA GLN A 393 -3.14 16.69 7.00
C GLN A 393 -4.06 17.89 7.21
N LYS A 394 -3.84 18.70 8.25
CA LYS A 394 -4.60 19.95 8.46
C LYS A 394 -4.28 21.01 7.41
N ALA A 395 -3.01 21.23 7.10
CA ALA A 395 -2.60 22.17 6.06
C ALA A 395 -3.10 21.75 4.66
N GLU A 396 -3.12 20.44 4.37
CA GLU A 396 -3.65 19.89 3.13
C GLU A 396 -5.18 20.02 3.07
N ALA A 397 -5.90 19.73 4.16
CA ALA A 397 -7.34 19.97 4.24
C ALA A 397 -7.67 21.46 4.06
N GLN A 398 -6.88 22.37 4.64
CA GLN A 398 -7.02 23.81 4.42
C GLN A 398 -6.73 24.21 2.95
N ARG A 399 -5.72 23.63 2.30
CA ARG A 399 -5.49 23.83 0.85
C ARG A 399 -6.67 23.32 0.01
N ARG A 400 -7.28 22.19 0.37
CA ARG A 400 -8.47 21.65 -0.33
C ARG A 400 -9.73 22.51 -0.12
N LEU A 401 -9.87 23.16 1.03
CA LEU A 401 -11.04 24.00 1.37
C LEU A 401 -10.92 25.47 0.91
N TYR A 402 -9.71 26.05 0.94
CA TYR A 402 -9.49 27.48 0.70
C TYR A 402 -8.50 27.77 -0.46
N GLY A 403 -7.75 26.79 -0.93
CA GLY A 403 -6.68 26.97 -1.93
C GLY A 403 -7.13 27.29 -3.34
N GLN A 404 -8.43 27.20 -3.66
CA GLN A 404 -8.96 27.60 -4.97
C GLN A 404 -8.91 29.11 -5.23
N GLY A 405 -8.58 29.93 -4.22
CA GLY A 405 -8.57 31.39 -4.34
C GLY A 405 -7.35 32.02 -5.04
N SER A 406 -6.28 31.26 -5.35
CA SER A 406 -5.02 31.85 -5.88
C SER A 406 -4.74 31.58 -7.36
N THR A 407 -5.15 30.43 -7.90
CA THR A 407 -4.97 30.11 -9.32
C THR A 407 -6.27 30.40 -10.08
N ARG A 408 -6.34 31.56 -10.76
CA ARG A 408 -7.37 31.80 -11.78
C ARG A 408 -7.26 30.67 -12.82
N LYS A 409 -8.30 29.84 -12.95
CA LYS A 409 -8.40 28.90 -14.07
C LYS A 409 -8.37 29.72 -15.37
N LEU A 410 -7.40 29.44 -16.24
CA LEU A 410 -7.35 30.01 -17.58
C LEU A 410 -8.67 29.71 -18.29
N THR A 411 -9.35 30.76 -18.76
CA THR A 411 -10.55 30.63 -19.61
C THR A 411 -10.12 30.63 -21.08
N ALA A 412 -11.02 30.27 -21.99
CA ALA A 412 -10.72 30.28 -23.43
C ALA A 412 -10.25 31.67 -23.93
N GLY A 413 -10.71 32.75 -23.27
CA GLY A 413 -10.32 34.13 -23.55
C GLY A 413 -9.14 34.67 -22.73
N SER A 414 -8.48 33.87 -21.86
CA SER A 414 -7.29 34.34 -21.14
C SER A 414 -6.17 34.70 -22.12
N SER A 415 -5.53 35.84 -21.87
CA SER A 415 -4.46 36.40 -22.71
C SER A 415 -3.21 35.52 -22.78
N GLU A 416 -2.40 35.70 -23.82
CA GLU A 416 -1.13 34.96 -23.96
C GLU A 416 -0.16 35.22 -22.79
N TRP A 417 -0.12 36.47 -22.30
CA TRP A 417 0.60 36.86 -21.09
C TRP A 417 0.11 36.11 -19.85
N GLU A 418 -1.21 36.00 -19.62
CA GLU A 418 -1.76 35.21 -18.50
C GLU A 418 -1.41 33.72 -18.61
N ARG A 419 -1.42 33.15 -19.82
CA ARG A 419 -1.04 31.75 -20.08
C ARG A 419 0.44 31.52 -19.75
N GLN A 420 1.32 32.39 -20.23
CA GLN A 420 2.77 32.30 -20.01
C GLN A 420 3.14 32.51 -18.54
N ARG A 421 2.47 33.46 -17.87
CA ARG A 421 2.59 33.67 -16.42
C ARG A 421 2.17 32.43 -15.64
N HIS A 422 0.99 31.86 -15.93
CA HIS A 422 0.50 30.67 -15.24
C HIS A 422 1.42 29.45 -15.50
N LEU A 423 2.08 29.36 -16.66
CA LEU A 423 3.07 28.33 -16.95
C LEU A 423 4.35 28.51 -16.12
N LEU A 424 4.86 29.74 -16.01
CA LEU A 424 6.02 30.07 -15.17
C LEU A 424 5.74 29.85 -13.68
N GLU A 425 4.59 30.34 -13.17
CA GLU A 425 4.18 30.14 -11.78
C GLU A 425 4.07 28.64 -11.44
N ARG A 426 3.47 27.84 -12.33
CA ARG A 426 3.41 26.38 -12.20
C ARG A 426 4.79 25.72 -12.22
N ARG A 427 5.65 26.06 -13.18
CA ARG A 427 7.03 25.52 -13.27
C ARG A 427 7.83 25.83 -12.01
N ARG A 428 7.67 27.04 -11.47
CA ARG A 428 8.28 27.49 -10.21
C ARG A 428 7.75 26.73 -8.98
N GLU A 429 6.48 26.36 -8.94
CA GLU A 429 5.94 25.47 -7.89
C GLU A 429 6.47 24.03 -8.01
N GLU A 430 6.48 23.45 -9.22
CA GLU A 430 6.99 22.10 -9.48
C GLU A 430 8.49 21.99 -9.10
N LEU A 431 9.30 23.00 -9.44
CA LEU A 431 10.70 23.11 -9.02
C LEU A 431 10.87 23.32 -7.50
N LYS A 432 10.04 24.15 -6.85
CA LYS A 432 10.09 24.35 -5.38
C LYS A 432 9.68 23.10 -4.61
N GLU A 433 8.74 22.29 -5.11
CA GLU A 433 8.47 20.96 -4.54
C GLU A 433 9.66 20.02 -4.75
N ARG A 434 10.22 19.98 -5.98
CA ARG A 434 11.36 19.12 -6.31
C ARG A 434 12.61 19.43 -5.46
N LEU A 435 12.92 20.70 -5.20
CA LEU A 435 13.98 21.12 -4.27
C LEU A 435 13.73 20.60 -2.85
N ALA A 436 12.48 20.68 -2.36
CA ALA A 436 12.11 20.15 -1.05
C ALA A 436 12.21 18.62 -0.96
N GLN A 437 11.97 17.89 -2.07
CA GLN A 437 12.22 16.46 -2.16
C GLN A 437 13.72 16.14 -2.10
N VAL A 438 14.57 16.88 -2.82
CA VAL A 438 16.04 16.67 -2.84
C VAL A 438 16.65 16.95 -1.46
N ARG A 439 16.36 18.09 -0.84
CA ARG A 439 16.84 18.41 0.53
C ARG A 439 16.44 17.37 1.58
N LYS A 440 15.22 16.84 1.45
CA LYS A 440 14.71 15.75 2.30
C LYS A 440 15.44 14.43 2.04
N GLN A 441 15.85 14.16 0.80
CA GLN A 441 16.66 12.99 0.45
C GLN A 441 18.08 13.10 1.01
N VAL A 442 18.77 14.24 0.83
CA VAL A 442 20.10 14.51 1.42
C VAL A 442 20.07 14.33 2.94
N SER A 443 19.09 14.91 3.63
CA SER A 443 18.93 14.74 5.09
C SER A 443 18.64 13.28 5.51
N ARG A 444 18.06 12.46 4.63
CA ARG A 444 17.93 11.00 4.84
C ARG A 444 19.27 10.29 4.64
N ASP A 445 20.00 10.59 3.57
CA ASP A 445 21.33 10.02 3.30
C ASP A 445 22.31 10.31 4.44
N GLU A 446 22.34 11.55 4.95
CA GLU A 446 23.14 11.94 6.11
C GLU A 446 22.76 11.22 7.40
N HIS A 447 21.47 10.95 7.63
CA HIS A 447 21.04 10.18 8.80
C HIS A 447 21.49 8.74 8.66
N GLU A 448 21.21 8.11 7.53
CA GLU A 448 21.54 6.71 7.29
C GLU A 448 23.05 6.48 7.38
N LYS A 449 23.88 7.30 6.71
CA LYS A 449 25.36 7.24 6.79
C LYS A 449 25.90 7.31 8.24
N ARG A 450 25.24 8.04 9.14
CA ARG A 450 25.63 8.16 10.56
C ARG A 450 25.09 7.05 11.47
N HIS A 451 24.11 6.27 11.02
CA HIS A 451 23.40 5.30 11.86
C HIS A 451 23.35 3.87 11.28
N LEU A 452 24.19 3.57 10.29
CA LEU A 452 24.35 2.23 9.69
C LEU A 452 24.56 1.12 10.74
N GLY A 453 25.34 1.38 11.80
CA GLY A 453 25.78 0.30 12.69
C GLY A 453 26.60 -0.72 11.89
N ASN A 454 26.20 -2.00 11.93
CA ASN A 454 26.81 -3.04 11.08
C ASN A 454 26.05 -3.33 9.77
N TYR A 455 25.22 -2.41 9.29
CA TYR A 455 24.69 -2.44 7.92
C TYR A 455 25.64 -1.74 6.94
N ARG A 456 25.67 -2.21 5.69
CA ARG A 456 26.19 -1.47 4.53
C ARG A 456 25.04 -1.20 3.55
N ARG A 457 24.91 0.04 3.07
CA ARG A 457 24.00 0.35 1.96
C ARG A 457 24.54 -0.31 0.69
N ILE A 458 23.70 -1.10 0.03
CA ILE A 458 24.03 -1.75 -1.25
C ILE A 458 23.15 -1.26 -2.41
N TYR A 459 22.00 -0.63 -2.12
CA TYR A 459 21.26 0.15 -3.10
C TYR A 459 20.66 1.44 -2.50
N PRO A 460 20.79 2.60 -3.17
CA PRO A 460 21.70 2.84 -4.29
C PRO A 460 23.17 2.68 -3.86
N PRO A 461 24.04 2.10 -4.70
CA PRO A 461 25.49 2.08 -4.45
C PRO A 461 26.07 3.49 -4.55
N ASP A 462 27.27 3.69 -4.02
CA ASP A 462 28.03 4.94 -4.17
C ASP A 462 28.83 5.00 -5.50
N ASP A 463 28.99 3.86 -6.18
CA ASP A 463 29.50 3.75 -7.54
C ASP A 463 28.40 4.10 -8.57
N LYS A 464 28.69 5.07 -9.43
CA LYS A 464 27.79 5.56 -10.50
C LYS A 464 27.58 4.53 -11.61
N LEU A 465 28.63 3.83 -12.06
CA LEU A 465 28.53 2.87 -13.15
C LEU A 465 27.70 1.65 -12.73
N LEU A 466 27.88 1.22 -11.47
CA LEU A 466 27.05 0.17 -10.87
C LEU A 466 25.60 0.63 -10.65
N LEU A 467 25.37 1.91 -10.29
CA LEU A 467 24.01 2.48 -10.21
C LEU A 467 23.34 2.51 -11.59
N GLU A 468 24.01 2.99 -12.63
CA GLU A 468 23.49 3.04 -14.01
C GLU A 468 23.15 1.63 -14.53
N LYS A 469 24.02 0.64 -14.25
CA LYS A 469 23.76 -0.77 -14.50
C LYS A 469 22.48 -1.26 -13.79
N TYR A 470 22.29 -0.90 -12.52
CA TYR A 470 21.08 -1.24 -11.79
C TYR A 470 19.82 -0.49 -12.28
N GLU A 471 19.92 0.77 -12.71
CA GLU A 471 18.79 1.52 -13.31
C GLU A 471 18.38 0.91 -14.67
N SER A 472 19.33 0.40 -15.46
CA SER A 472 19.05 -0.39 -16.66
C SER A 472 18.31 -1.70 -16.34
N LEU A 473 18.77 -2.45 -15.33
CA LEU A 473 18.11 -3.69 -14.90
C LEU A 473 16.73 -3.44 -14.29
N LEU A 474 16.53 -2.34 -13.55
CA LEU A 474 15.20 -1.87 -13.12
C LEU A 474 14.32 -1.58 -14.33
N SER A 475 14.83 -0.85 -15.33
CA SER A 475 14.08 -0.54 -16.55
C SER A 475 13.63 -1.82 -17.28
N ALA A 476 14.51 -2.83 -17.37
CA ALA A 476 14.17 -4.14 -17.93
C ALA A 476 13.17 -4.93 -17.06
N ALA A 477 13.26 -4.85 -15.72
CA ALA A 477 12.30 -5.48 -14.81
C ALA A 477 10.91 -4.83 -14.90
N PHE A 478 10.84 -3.50 -14.95
CA PHE A 478 9.59 -2.77 -15.20
C PHE A 478 9.03 -3.11 -16.59
N GLN A 479 9.82 -3.13 -17.67
CA GLN A 479 9.33 -3.58 -18.98
C GLN A 479 8.78 -5.02 -18.94
N THR A 480 9.48 -5.93 -18.26
CA THR A 480 9.08 -7.34 -18.09
C THR A 480 7.77 -7.50 -17.29
N PHE A 481 7.49 -6.59 -16.35
CA PHE A 481 6.23 -6.51 -15.61
C PHE A 481 5.12 -5.84 -16.45
N LEU A 482 5.44 -4.73 -17.13
CA LEU A 482 4.50 -3.93 -17.91
C LEU A 482 4.07 -4.59 -19.22
N ALA A 483 4.83 -5.55 -19.74
CA ALA A 483 4.42 -6.46 -20.81
C ALA A 483 3.15 -7.27 -20.47
N GLY A 484 2.71 -7.26 -19.20
CA GLY A 484 1.37 -7.68 -18.80
C GLY A 484 0.34 -6.55 -18.67
N ARG A 485 0.67 -5.38 -18.07
CA ARG A 485 -0.27 -4.27 -17.78
C ARG A 485 0.39 -2.89 -17.59
N ALA A 486 -0.37 -1.84 -17.97
CA ALA A 486 -0.37 -0.46 -17.41
C ALA A 486 0.76 0.55 -17.74
N ALA A 487 0.59 1.29 -18.85
CA ALA A 487 1.51 2.35 -19.34
C ALA A 487 1.85 3.53 -18.39
N SER A 488 1.14 3.72 -17.26
CA SER A 488 1.33 4.89 -16.38
C SER A 488 2.72 4.94 -15.72
N LEU A 489 3.23 3.78 -15.26
CA LEU A 489 4.56 3.68 -14.63
C LEU A 489 5.69 4.05 -15.61
N GLN A 490 5.56 3.68 -16.88
CA GLN A 490 6.54 3.95 -17.93
C GLN A 490 6.73 5.46 -18.16
N LYS A 491 5.64 6.24 -18.09
CA LYS A 491 5.71 7.71 -18.23
C LYS A 491 6.38 8.39 -17.04
N GLU A 492 6.29 7.83 -15.84
CA GLU A 492 6.97 8.37 -14.65
C GLU A 492 8.47 7.98 -14.62
N MET A 493 8.81 6.79 -15.11
CA MET A 493 10.19 6.30 -15.22
C MET A 493 11.02 7.16 -16.18
N ASN A 494 10.40 7.64 -17.26
CA ASN A 494 11.02 8.50 -18.27
C ASN A 494 11.03 10.01 -17.92
N ASN A 495 10.75 10.40 -16.67
CA ASN A 495 10.70 11.82 -16.29
C ASN A 495 12.11 12.37 -15.95
N PRO A 496 12.71 13.27 -16.76
CA PRO A 496 14.07 13.78 -16.53
C PRO A 496 14.19 14.58 -15.23
N LEU A 497 13.12 15.21 -14.76
CA LEU A 497 13.11 15.97 -13.50
C LEU A 497 13.48 15.13 -12.28
N LYS A 498 13.36 13.78 -12.35
CA LYS A 498 13.80 12.88 -11.27
C LYS A 498 15.32 12.80 -11.10
N ARG A 499 16.12 13.16 -12.11
CA ARG A 499 17.60 13.06 -12.08
C ARG A 499 18.32 14.38 -11.76
N MET A 500 17.61 15.51 -11.73
CA MET A 500 18.20 16.81 -11.37
C MET A 500 18.69 16.85 -9.91
N LYS A 501 19.86 17.44 -9.71
CA LYS A 501 20.52 17.73 -8.43
C LYS A 501 19.97 18.99 -7.77
N GLU A 502 20.49 19.37 -6.60
CA GLU A 502 20.10 20.61 -5.94
C GLU A 502 20.58 21.87 -6.68
N GLU A 503 21.80 21.89 -7.22
CA GLU A 503 22.29 23.02 -8.01
C GLU A 503 21.42 23.27 -9.26
N ASP A 504 21.22 22.26 -10.11
CA ASP A 504 20.42 22.39 -11.35
C ASP A 504 18.97 22.89 -11.10
N ILE A 505 18.38 22.58 -9.93
CA ILE A 505 17.04 23.04 -9.55
C ILE A 505 17.06 24.50 -9.10
N LEU A 506 18.10 24.94 -8.41
CA LEU A 506 18.25 26.34 -7.99
C LEU A 506 18.48 27.25 -9.20
N ASP A 507 19.32 26.83 -10.14
CA ASP A 507 19.59 27.57 -11.39
C ASP A 507 18.31 27.72 -12.23
N LEU A 508 17.51 26.64 -12.36
CA LEU A 508 16.20 26.72 -13.01
C LEU A 508 15.18 27.57 -12.25
N LEU A 509 15.30 27.71 -10.93
CA LEU A 509 14.44 28.60 -10.14
C LEU A 509 14.82 30.06 -10.32
N GLU A 510 16.12 30.39 -10.35
CA GLU A 510 16.60 31.73 -10.67
C GLU A 510 16.19 32.13 -12.10
N GLN A 511 16.35 31.23 -13.07
CA GLN A 511 15.85 31.45 -14.44
C GLN A 511 14.32 31.72 -14.47
N CYS A 512 13.52 30.98 -13.69
CA CYS A 512 12.08 31.22 -13.60
C CYS A 512 11.72 32.54 -12.90
N GLU A 513 12.59 33.08 -12.05
CA GLU A 513 12.39 34.39 -11.41
C GLU A 513 12.85 35.54 -12.35
N LEU A 514 13.94 35.36 -13.10
CA LEU A 514 14.35 36.26 -14.19
C LEU A 514 13.32 36.35 -15.31
N ASP A 515 12.69 35.23 -15.69
CA ASP A 515 11.65 35.22 -16.72
C ASP A 515 10.32 35.83 -16.23
N ASP A 516 9.98 35.73 -14.95
CA ASP A 516 8.86 36.47 -14.33
C ASP A 516 9.14 37.98 -14.32
N GLU A 517 10.39 38.42 -14.05
CA GLU A 517 10.75 39.85 -14.14
C GLU A 517 10.65 40.41 -15.57
N LYS A 518 11.13 39.66 -16.58
CA LYS A 518 10.94 40.01 -18.00
C LYS A 518 9.47 40.10 -18.37
N LEU A 519 8.66 39.10 -17.97
CA LEU A 519 7.22 39.06 -18.27
C LEU A 519 6.45 40.19 -17.57
N MET A 520 6.94 40.67 -16.44
CA MET A 520 6.43 41.83 -15.71
C MET A 520 6.90 43.19 -16.27
N GLY A 521 7.60 43.20 -17.42
CA GLY A 521 8.06 44.43 -18.08
C GLY A 521 9.14 45.20 -17.32
N LYS A 522 9.80 44.58 -16.34
CA LYS A 522 10.87 45.21 -15.58
C LYS A 522 12.16 45.12 -16.39
N THR A 523 12.67 46.25 -16.85
CA THR A 523 14.04 46.33 -17.37
C THR A 523 15.01 45.91 -16.27
N SER A 524 15.87 44.94 -16.58
CA SER A 524 16.88 44.43 -15.65
C SER A 524 17.90 45.52 -15.33
N LYS A 525 17.75 46.16 -14.16
CA LYS A 525 18.84 46.95 -13.59
C LYS A 525 20.01 46.00 -13.32
N GLN A 526 21.03 46.06 -14.17
CA GLN A 526 22.29 45.36 -13.95
C GLN A 526 22.78 45.68 -12.54
N LYS A 527 22.89 44.66 -11.68
CA LYS A 527 23.73 44.74 -10.49
C LYS A 527 25.17 44.68 -10.99
N GLY A 528 25.76 45.84 -11.23
CA GLY A 528 27.20 45.96 -11.34
C GLY A 528 27.89 45.36 -10.11
N PRO A 529 29.17 44.95 -10.23
CA PRO A 529 29.88 44.30 -9.13
C PRO A 529 29.86 45.18 -7.88
N LYS A 530 29.57 44.57 -6.73
CA LYS A 530 29.56 45.29 -5.45
C LYS A 530 30.98 45.75 -5.10
N VAL A 531 31.23 47.04 -5.23
CA VAL A 531 32.33 47.68 -4.50
C VAL A 531 32.07 47.49 -3.01
N LEU A 532 33.08 47.03 -2.27
CA LEU A 532 33.02 46.93 -0.81
C LEU A 532 33.02 48.34 -0.22
N SER A 533 32.00 48.66 0.57
CA SER A 533 31.95 49.85 1.41
C SER A 533 31.61 49.43 2.84
N SER A 534 32.25 50.09 3.80
CA SER A 534 32.30 49.73 5.21
C SER A 534 31.07 50.24 6.01
N MET A 535 31.11 50.09 7.34
CA MET A 535 30.02 50.48 8.23
C MET A 535 29.72 51.99 8.23
N PRO A 536 28.48 52.39 8.59
CA PRO A 536 28.10 53.81 8.68
C PRO A 536 28.66 54.47 9.95
N GLU A 537 29.12 55.71 9.82
CA GLU A 537 29.39 56.61 10.94
C GLU A 537 28.36 57.77 11.02
N SER A 538 28.46 58.57 12.07
CA SER A 538 27.39 59.40 12.62
C SER A 538 27.36 60.86 12.13
N SER A 539 26.29 61.57 12.51
CA SER A 539 25.95 62.93 12.10
C SER A 539 26.93 64.03 12.59
N PRO A 540 27.03 65.17 11.89
CA PRO A 540 28.19 66.08 11.95
C PRO A 540 28.05 67.26 12.93
N THR A 541 29.15 67.99 13.13
CA THR A 541 29.19 69.46 13.40
C THR A 541 30.58 70.02 13.06
N PRO A 542 30.76 71.34 12.79
CA PRO A 542 31.85 71.82 11.89
C PRO A 542 32.94 72.70 12.53
N ARG A 543 34.10 72.81 11.84
CA ARG A 543 34.91 74.04 11.57
C ARG A 543 36.29 73.67 10.98
N GLY A 544 36.90 74.56 10.19
CA GLY A 544 38.36 74.54 9.91
C GLY A 544 38.77 74.63 8.43
N HIS A 545 39.36 75.75 8.03
CA HIS A 545 39.87 76.05 6.68
C HIS A 545 41.19 75.33 6.29
N ARG A 546 41.43 75.35 4.96
CA ARG A 546 42.71 75.36 4.18
C ARG A 546 43.22 74.06 3.54
N GLU A 547 43.80 74.29 2.37
CA GLU A 547 44.44 73.40 1.38
C GLU A 547 45.98 73.63 1.43
N PRO A 548 46.83 73.11 0.50
CA PRO A 548 46.70 72.01 -0.48
C PRO A 548 47.90 71.02 -0.42
N GLU A 549 48.22 70.37 -1.56
CA GLU A 549 49.55 69.84 -1.99
C GLU A 549 50.06 68.48 -1.39
N ASP A 550 50.66 67.56 -2.18
CA ASP A 550 50.70 67.41 -3.66
C ASP A 550 51.12 65.99 -4.13
N SER A 551 50.85 65.66 -5.41
CA SER A 551 51.59 64.71 -6.27
C SER A 551 51.48 63.18 -5.97
N SER A 552 51.63 62.22 -6.90
CA SER A 552 51.79 62.21 -8.38
C SER A 552 51.43 60.84 -9.01
N ALA A 553 51.35 60.80 -10.36
CA ALA A 553 51.47 59.64 -11.28
C ALA A 553 50.50 58.43 -11.12
N SER A 554 49.46 58.22 -11.96
CA SER A 554 49.39 57.95 -13.43
C SER A 554 49.59 56.46 -13.82
N CYS A 555 48.53 55.75 -14.26
CA CYS A 555 48.19 55.46 -15.68
C CYS A 555 48.78 54.10 -16.18
N SER A 556 47.99 53.05 -16.45
CA SER A 556 47.20 52.75 -17.68
C SER A 556 48.05 52.18 -18.83
N ASP A 557 47.63 51.21 -19.66
CA ASP A 557 46.36 50.48 -19.77
C ASP A 557 46.51 49.16 -20.60
N SER A 558 45.46 48.32 -20.60
CA SER A 558 44.92 47.51 -21.72
C SER A 558 45.77 46.59 -22.63
N SER A 559 45.17 45.41 -22.90
CA SER A 559 45.16 44.68 -24.21
C SER A 559 46.45 44.00 -24.73
N SER A 560 46.42 42.95 -25.57
CA SER A 560 45.41 41.91 -25.89
C SER A 560 45.98 40.87 -26.87
N ALA A 561 45.41 39.66 -26.94
CA ALA A 561 45.49 38.72 -28.09
C ALA A 561 46.89 38.12 -28.42
N SER A 562 47.02 37.01 -29.14
CA SER A 562 46.15 35.83 -29.39
C SER A 562 47.00 34.68 -29.99
N ASP A 563 46.39 33.52 -30.27
CA ASP A 563 46.77 32.51 -31.29
C ASP A 563 48.15 31.81 -31.13
N ALA A 564 48.37 30.52 -31.42
CA ALA A 564 47.60 29.40 -31.94
C ALA A 564 48.55 28.16 -32.01
N ASP A 565 47.95 26.97 -32.10
CA ASP A 565 48.48 25.73 -32.71
C ASP A 565 49.83 25.12 -32.24
N GLY A 566 50.09 23.85 -32.63
CA GLY A 566 51.34 23.14 -32.31
C GLY A 566 51.15 21.73 -31.75
N GLU A 567 50.79 20.81 -32.64
CA GLU A 567 50.47 19.39 -32.44
C GLU A 567 51.48 18.54 -31.62
N ASP A 568 50.90 17.56 -30.91
CA ASP A 568 51.25 16.13 -30.91
C ASP A 568 52.27 15.42 -29.99
N GLU A 569 51.91 14.12 -29.85
CA GLU A 569 52.72 12.91 -29.65
C GLU A 569 53.50 12.64 -28.34
N SER A 570 53.00 11.59 -27.68
CA SER A 570 53.73 10.61 -26.86
C SER A 570 54.20 11.07 -25.46
N SER A 571 53.92 10.31 -24.38
CA SER A 571 54.45 8.98 -24.01
C SER A 571 55.95 8.98 -23.70
N SER A 572 56.45 8.32 -22.65
CA SER A 572 55.81 7.61 -21.52
C SER A 572 56.94 7.23 -20.53
N ILE A 573 56.68 6.32 -19.57
CA ILE A 573 57.70 5.51 -18.85
C ILE A 573 58.60 6.28 -17.85
N THR A 574 58.96 5.79 -16.67
CA THR A 574 58.32 4.91 -15.65
C THR A 574 59.06 5.18 -14.32
N GLN A 575 58.52 4.67 -13.19
CA GLN A 575 59.34 4.09 -12.09
C GLN A 575 60.23 5.05 -11.24
N GLU A 576 60.61 4.72 -10.00
CA GLU A 576 60.04 3.79 -9.02
C GLU A 576 60.47 4.21 -7.59
N LYS A 577 59.99 3.47 -6.59
CA LYS A 577 60.55 3.34 -5.22
C LYS A 577 60.47 4.60 -4.33
N LEU A 578 59.61 4.62 -3.32
CA LEU A 578 59.66 3.84 -2.06
C LEU A 578 60.71 4.40 -1.08
N ASN A 579 60.24 5.13 -0.07
CA ASN A 579 60.63 4.84 1.33
C ASN A 579 59.68 5.47 2.36
N ARG A 580 59.36 4.69 3.39
CA ARG A 580 58.88 5.09 4.72
C ARG A 580 59.67 4.24 5.72
N PRO A 581 60.02 4.77 6.89
CA PRO A 581 59.23 4.34 8.05
C PRO A 581 58.97 5.42 9.14
N GLU A 582 57.80 5.26 9.77
CA GLU A 582 57.50 5.37 11.21
C GLU A 582 57.81 6.63 12.08
N ARG A 583 56.70 7.07 12.72
CA ARG A 583 56.51 7.32 14.17
C ARG A 583 56.80 8.69 14.83
N SER A 584 55.65 9.29 15.22
CA SER A 584 55.25 9.54 16.63
C SER A 584 55.71 10.80 17.36
N SER A 585 54.75 11.71 17.57
CA SER A 585 54.54 12.37 18.87
C SER A 585 53.04 12.62 19.12
N ARG A 586 52.62 12.77 20.38
CA ARG A 586 51.20 12.75 20.82
C ARG A 586 51.02 13.59 22.08
N VAL A 587 50.25 14.69 22.03
CA VAL A 587 49.95 15.54 23.20
C VAL A 587 48.46 15.94 23.24
N HIS A 588 47.90 16.06 24.44
CA HIS A 588 46.54 16.56 24.73
C HIS A 588 46.46 18.10 24.79
N TRP A 589 45.25 18.67 24.87
CA TRP A 589 44.86 19.66 25.92
C TRP A 589 43.34 19.95 25.94
N LYS A 590 42.85 20.40 27.11
CA LYS A 590 41.48 20.91 27.47
C LYS A 590 41.63 21.68 28.82
N PRO A 591 40.62 22.44 29.32
CA PRO A 591 39.85 23.55 28.72
C PRO A 591 39.67 24.76 29.71
N ALA A 592 38.71 25.66 29.44
CA ALA A 592 38.16 26.71 30.37
C ALA A 592 39.06 27.95 30.60
N PRO A 593 38.56 29.09 31.18
CA PRO A 593 37.32 29.29 31.96
C PRO A 593 36.33 30.38 31.44
N LYS A 594 35.35 30.76 32.28
CA LYS A 594 34.34 31.83 32.09
C LYS A 594 34.58 33.00 33.08
N PRO A 595 33.87 34.13 32.92
CA PRO A 595 33.26 34.82 34.07
C PRO A 595 31.71 34.81 34.04
N MET A 596 31.08 35.33 35.09
CA MET A 596 29.61 35.35 35.31
C MET A 596 29.12 36.71 35.81
N ARG A 597 27.93 37.16 35.38
CA ARG A 597 26.75 37.43 36.25
C ARG A 597 25.52 37.85 35.42
N ALA A 598 24.42 38.14 36.12
CA ALA A 598 23.05 38.35 35.60
C ALA A 598 22.32 39.36 36.54
N PRO A 599 20.98 39.45 36.58
CA PRO A 599 20.06 39.97 35.55
C PRO A 599 19.09 41.05 36.07
N SER A 600 18.45 41.85 35.21
CA SER A 600 17.24 42.61 35.59
C SER A 600 16.37 43.15 34.43
N THR A 601 15.05 43.13 34.67
CA THR A 601 13.99 44.08 34.25
C THR A 601 13.92 44.65 32.83
N SER A 602 12.74 44.46 32.20
CA SER A 602 12.17 45.35 31.18
C SER A 602 11.07 46.26 31.78
N PRO A 603 10.81 47.45 31.18
CA PRO A 603 9.56 48.20 31.34
C PRO A 603 8.67 48.14 30.07
N ASN A 604 7.50 48.79 30.09
CA ASN A 604 6.42 48.72 29.09
C ASN A 604 6.05 50.12 28.51
N LEU A 605 5.04 50.14 27.61
CA LEU A 605 4.19 51.28 27.16
C LEU A 605 4.75 52.14 25.99
N SER A 606 3.94 52.71 25.08
CA SER A 606 2.45 52.74 24.96
C SER A 606 1.90 53.10 23.55
N GLY A 607 0.73 52.52 23.21
CA GLY A 607 -0.38 53.18 22.48
C GLY A 607 -0.42 53.16 20.93
N LEU A 608 -1.56 53.43 20.25
CA LEU A 608 -3.00 53.26 20.55
C LEU A 608 -3.88 53.47 19.26
N ILE A 609 -5.23 53.54 19.36
CA ILE A 609 -6.29 53.77 18.31
C ILE A 609 -6.80 52.46 17.64
N ARG A 610 -7.98 51.89 17.97
CA ARG A 610 -9.41 52.20 17.60
C ARG A 610 -9.71 52.03 16.09
N ARG A 611 -10.85 51.48 15.62
CA ARG A 611 -12.23 51.20 16.12
C ARG A 611 -12.61 49.71 15.83
N SER A 612 -13.58 48.94 16.40
CA SER A 612 -14.88 49.09 17.12
C SER A 612 -16.10 49.46 16.24
N MET A 613 -17.25 48.76 16.18
CA MET A 613 -17.87 47.65 16.97
C MET A 613 -18.31 46.47 16.01
N SER A 614 -19.37 45.64 16.10
CA SER A 614 -20.55 45.42 17.00
C SER A 614 -21.17 43.99 16.84
N CYS A 615 -22.11 43.60 17.72
CA CYS A 615 -23.06 42.46 17.63
C CYS A 615 -24.35 42.81 18.43
N PRO A 616 -25.45 42.00 18.39
CA PRO A 616 -26.27 41.87 19.60
C PRO A 616 -26.90 40.48 19.91
N ARG A 617 -26.83 40.10 21.21
CA ARG A 617 -27.80 39.39 22.11
C ARG A 617 -28.56 38.11 21.64
N SER A 618 -28.75 37.02 22.41
CA SER A 618 -28.64 36.63 23.85
C SER A 618 -29.89 36.78 24.75
N ILE A 619 -30.38 35.64 25.26
CA ILE A 619 -31.23 35.32 26.46
C ILE A 619 -31.16 33.76 26.58
N SER A 620 -30.85 33.05 27.68
CA SER A 620 -31.34 33.02 29.09
C SER A 620 -32.64 32.21 29.28
N SER A 621 -32.85 31.35 30.30
CA SER A 621 -32.00 30.84 31.41
C SER A 621 -32.73 29.79 32.30
N LEU A 622 -31.99 28.90 33.01
CA LEU A 622 -32.40 28.11 34.22
C LEU A 622 -33.50 27.04 34.01
N THR A 623 -33.81 26.06 34.89
CA THR A 623 -33.24 25.44 36.13
C THR A 623 -33.10 23.91 35.88
N ALA A 624 -32.18 23.09 36.43
CA ALA A 624 -31.71 22.84 37.80
C ALA A 624 -32.72 22.13 38.74
N GLN A 625 -32.62 20.79 38.90
CA GLN A 625 -32.52 20.08 40.20
C GLN A 625 -32.35 18.55 40.04
N SER A 626 -31.74 17.93 41.06
CA SER A 626 -31.67 16.49 41.35
C SER A 626 -32.07 16.27 42.81
N PRO A 627 -32.37 15.05 43.28
CA PRO A 627 -31.35 14.39 44.12
C PRO A 627 -31.34 12.82 44.08
N THR A 628 -30.35 12.27 44.80
CA THR A 628 -30.25 10.99 45.58
C THR A 628 -31.46 10.02 45.61
N ASN A 629 -31.34 8.69 45.80
CA ASN A 629 -30.31 7.83 46.44
C ASN A 629 -30.56 6.31 46.10
N GLU A 630 -29.83 5.24 46.51
CA GLU A 630 -28.52 5.05 47.21
C GLU A 630 -27.81 3.70 46.88
N THR A 631 -27.92 2.68 47.77
CA THR A 631 -27.23 1.37 47.84
C THR A 631 -28.21 0.20 47.57
N ARG A 632 -27.85 -1.11 47.49
CA ARG A 632 -26.68 -1.87 47.98
C ARG A 632 -26.42 -3.14 47.14
N ARG A 633 -25.16 -3.59 47.09
CA ARG A 633 -24.72 -4.97 46.73
C ARG A 633 -24.82 -5.89 47.99
N PRO A 634 -24.55 -7.23 48.01
CA PRO A 634 -23.80 -8.06 47.03
C PRO A 634 -24.33 -9.52 46.81
N LYS A 635 -23.48 -10.38 46.20
CA LYS A 635 -23.37 -11.87 46.39
C LYS A 635 -24.51 -12.77 45.84
N THR A 636 -24.30 -14.03 45.40
CA THR A 636 -23.19 -14.79 44.73
C THR A 636 -23.73 -16.19 44.35
N VAL A 637 -23.05 -16.94 43.45
CA VAL A 637 -23.04 -18.45 43.40
C VAL A 637 -24.38 -19.09 42.94
N THR A 638 -24.49 -20.12 42.07
CA THR A 638 -23.54 -21.00 41.32
C THR A 638 -24.24 -21.72 40.14
N HIS A 639 -23.46 -22.40 39.28
CA HIS A 639 -23.83 -23.56 38.40
C HIS A 639 -24.92 -23.33 37.32
N MET A 640 -24.73 -23.64 36.02
CA MET A 640 -24.29 -24.84 35.27
C MET A 640 -25.46 -25.74 34.80
N ALA A 641 -25.18 -26.53 33.75
CA ALA A 641 -26.12 -27.24 32.86
C ALA A 641 -26.92 -26.29 31.94
N ASN A 642 -27.03 -26.49 30.62
CA ASN A 642 -27.28 -27.68 29.77
C ASN A 642 -28.74 -28.19 29.90
N ALA A 643 -29.48 -28.44 28.81
CA ALA A 643 -29.25 -28.19 27.38
C ALA A 643 -30.59 -28.23 26.60
N SER A 644 -30.55 -28.43 25.27
CA SER A 644 -31.49 -29.23 24.42
C SER A 644 -32.88 -29.60 24.97
N THR A 645 -34.00 -29.50 24.25
CA THR A 645 -34.25 -29.37 22.78
C THR A 645 -35.73 -28.98 22.60
N ALA A 646 -36.10 -28.02 21.76
CA ALA A 646 -36.48 -28.14 20.34
C ALA A 646 -37.85 -28.82 20.04
N ALA A 647 -38.53 -28.29 19.00
CA ALA A 647 -39.76 -28.78 18.36
C ALA A 647 -41.09 -28.70 19.16
N ALA A 648 -42.26 -28.57 18.54
CA ALA A 648 -42.62 -28.00 17.22
C ALA A 648 -44.16 -27.89 17.08
N GLN A 649 -44.66 -26.95 16.25
CA GLN A 649 -45.98 -27.04 15.55
C GLN A 649 -47.23 -27.05 16.49
N THR A 650 -48.51 -26.91 16.13
CA THR A 650 -49.33 -26.47 14.95
C THR A 650 -50.74 -26.13 15.50
N ALA A 651 -51.76 -25.55 14.84
CA ALA A 651 -51.99 -24.91 13.54
C ALA A 651 -53.34 -24.13 13.60
N ALA A 652 -53.61 -23.29 12.58
CA ALA A 652 -54.96 -22.87 12.13
C ALA A 652 -55.83 -22.04 13.13
N THR A 653 -56.93 -21.37 12.74
CA THR A 653 -57.70 -21.36 11.47
C THR A 653 -58.13 -19.92 11.09
N MET A 654 -58.52 -19.67 9.84
CA MET A 654 -58.95 -18.36 9.33
C MET A 654 -60.47 -18.25 9.14
N THR A 655 -61.05 -17.05 9.40
CA THR A 655 -62.15 -16.54 8.56
C THR A 655 -62.27 -14.99 8.54
N GLN A 656 -62.57 -14.50 7.34
CA GLN A 656 -63.30 -13.31 6.85
C GLN A 656 -64.15 -12.46 7.87
N MET A 657 -64.49 -11.18 7.66
CA MET A 657 -64.22 -10.21 6.57
C MET A 657 -64.38 -8.72 7.00
N THR A 658 -64.04 -7.80 6.09
CA THR A 658 -64.24 -6.32 6.06
C THR A 658 -65.74 -5.87 6.18
N PRO A 659 -66.13 -4.58 6.47
CA PRO A 659 -65.58 -3.37 5.80
C PRO A 659 -65.73 -1.94 6.45
N ILE A 660 -65.41 -0.92 5.64
CA ILE A 660 -65.76 0.54 5.72
C ILE A 660 -64.83 1.47 6.53
N ARG A 661 -64.84 2.76 6.14
CA ARG A 661 -63.87 3.87 6.35
C ARG A 661 -64.67 5.14 6.73
N PRO A 662 -64.09 6.13 7.43
CA PRO A 662 -63.41 7.26 6.73
C PRO A 662 -62.03 7.58 7.40
N HIS A 663 -61.04 8.27 6.82
CA HIS A 663 -60.99 9.65 6.27
C HIS A 663 -61.41 10.71 7.32
N MET A 664 -60.69 11.81 7.59
CA MET A 664 -59.42 12.38 7.08
C MET A 664 -58.54 12.76 8.31
N ALA A 665 -57.20 12.86 8.30
CA ALA A 665 -56.20 13.33 7.32
C ALA A 665 -56.16 14.86 7.12
N CYS A 666 -54.95 15.41 6.91
CA CYS A 666 -54.67 16.80 6.47
C CYS A 666 -54.95 17.92 7.52
N ARG A 667 -54.37 19.14 7.46
CA ARG A 667 -53.23 19.74 6.71
C ARG A 667 -52.82 21.05 7.43
N SER A 668 -51.54 21.32 7.72
CA SER A 668 -50.56 22.11 6.92
C SER A 668 -50.76 23.64 6.89
N HIS A 669 -49.82 24.31 6.20
CA HIS A 669 -49.68 25.76 5.92
C HIS A 669 -48.83 26.56 6.94
N SER A 670 -47.73 27.26 6.59
CA SER A 670 -47.25 27.93 5.35
C SER A 670 -47.80 29.34 5.10
N LEU A 671 -47.02 30.15 4.37
CA LEU A 671 -47.27 31.46 3.72
C LEU A 671 -46.40 32.61 4.30
N SER A 672 -45.95 33.64 3.56
CA SER A 672 -45.68 33.80 2.10
C SER A 672 -45.01 35.17 1.82
N ARG A 673 -44.82 35.52 0.52
CA ARG A 673 -44.52 36.85 -0.07
C ARG A 673 -43.06 37.36 -0.02
N ASN A 674 -42.55 38.08 -1.03
CA ASN A 674 -43.04 38.27 -2.41
C ASN A 674 -41.90 38.63 -3.40
N SER A 675 -42.21 38.58 -4.70
CA SER A 675 -41.43 39.15 -5.81
C SER A 675 -42.06 40.43 -6.38
N SER A 676 -41.35 41.13 -7.26
CA SER A 676 -41.84 42.30 -8.04
C SER A 676 -41.29 42.28 -9.48
N THR A 677 -42.00 42.88 -10.44
CA THR A 677 -41.80 42.71 -11.89
C THR A 677 -41.80 44.04 -12.68
N ASN A 678 -41.11 44.06 -13.84
CA ASN A 678 -41.18 45.05 -14.93
C ASN A 678 -40.21 44.64 -16.08
N ARG A 679 -40.39 44.96 -17.38
CA ARG A 679 -41.62 45.24 -18.17
C ARG A 679 -41.30 45.29 -19.70
N VAL A 680 -42.09 44.59 -20.54
CA VAL A 680 -42.34 44.80 -22.00
C VAL A 680 -41.12 44.66 -22.99
N PRO A 681 -41.20 44.87 -24.35
CA PRO A 681 -40.94 43.75 -25.29
C PRO A 681 -39.92 44.04 -26.43
N HIS A 682 -39.65 43.03 -27.27
CA HIS A 682 -39.29 43.22 -28.69
C HIS A 682 -39.78 42.05 -29.56
N SER A 683 -39.88 42.28 -30.87
CA SER A 683 -40.39 41.35 -31.89
C SER A 683 -39.47 41.27 -33.11
N SER A 684 -39.73 40.29 -33.99
CA SER A 684 -38.97 39.99 -35.24
C SER A 684 -37.55 39.42 -35.02
N SER A 685 -36.96 38.62 -35.93
CA SER A 685 -37.46 38.11 -37.22
C SER A 685 -36.77 36.81 -37.65
N LEU A 686 -37.43 36.06 -38.56
CA LEU A 686 -36.87 35.10 -39.54
C LEU A 686 -35.97 33.92 -39.09
N GLY A 687 -36.30 32.70 -39.53
CA GLY A 687 -35.27 31.73 -39.95
C GLY A 687 -35.47 30.22 -39.67
N ALA A 688 -35.89 29.47 -40.69
CA ALA A 688 -35.58 28.05 -40.96
C ALA A 688 -35.97 26.92 -39.97
N ILE A 689 -37.08 26.24 -40.31
CA ILE A 689 -37.26 24.77 -40.37
C ILE A 689 -36.93 23.93 -39.11
N HIS A 690 -37.99 23.48 -38.43
CA HIS A 690 -37.98 22.30 -37.55
C HIS A 690 -37.74 21.00 -38.33
N PRO A 691 -37.19 19.97 -37.66
CA PRO A 691 -37.97 18.75 -37.47
C PRO A 691 -38.50 18.65 -36.03
N ASN A 692 -39.72 18.13 -35.88
CA ASN A 692 -40.34 17.91 -34.58
C ASN A 692 -39.89 16.57 -33.97
N THR A 693 -39.42 16.60 -32.74
CA THR A 693 -39.67 15.54 -31.75
C THR A 693 -39.51 16.15 -30.37
N GLY A 694 -40.64 16.59 -29.80
CA GLY A 694 -40.69 17.14 -28.44
C GLY A 694 -41.18 16.08 -27.47
N GLU A 695 -40.42 15.83 -26.41
CA GLU A 695 -40.87 15.00 -25.30
C GLU A 695 -41.37 15.90 -24.17
N THR A 696 -42.68 15.86 -23.91
CA THR A 696 -43.24 16.39 -22.66
C THR A 696 -42.68 15.61 -21.48
N PRO A 697 -42.23 16.28 -20.39
CA PRO A 697 -41.73 15.59 -19.21
C PRO A 697 -42.83 14.70 -18.62
N LEU A 698 -42.48 13.44 -18.35
CA LEU A 698 -43.38 12.40 -17.82
C LEU A 698 -44.18 12.89 -16.61
N SER A 699 -45.46 12.56 -16.57
CA SER A 699 -46.30 12.81 -15.39
C SER A 699 -45.87 11.90 -14.23
N LYS A 700 -46.11 12.33 -12.99
CA LYS A 700 -45.80 11.51 -11.80
C LYS A 700 -46.64 10.22 -11.71
N GLU A 701 -47.78 10.18 -12.40
CA GLU A 701 -48.62 8.99 -12.49
C GLU A 701 -48.05 8.01 -13.53
N GLN A 702 -47.55 8.52 -14.65
CA GLN A 702 -46.80 7.73 -15.63
C GLN A 702 -45.49 7.18 -15.05
N GLU A 703 -44.73 7.99 -14.31
CA GLU A 703 -43.50 7.54 -13.61
C GLU A 703 -43.79 6.41 -12.61
N ALA A 704 -44.92 6.50 -11.88
CA ALA A 704 -45.37 5.45 -10.96
C ALA A 704 -45.83 4.18 -11.67
N GLU A 705 -46.52 4.30 -12.81
CA GLU A 705 -46.92 3.15 -13.62
C GLU A 705 -45.70 2.42 -14.22
N LEU A 706 -44.75 3.16 -14.79
CA LEU A 706 -43.48 2.63 -15.30
C LEU A 706 -42.65 1.96 -14.19
N MET A 707 -42.65 2.52 -12.98
CA MET A 707 -42.03 1.90 -11.81
C MET A 707 -42.71 0.57 -11.43
N GLN A 708 -44.04 0.49 -11.48
CA GLN A 708 -44.79 -0.74 -11.21
C GLN A 708 -44.59 -1.81 -12.30
N GLN A 709 -44.59 -1.42 -13.58
CA GLN A 709 -44.25 -2.30 -14.70
C GLN A 709 -42.80 -2.81 -14.58
N THR A 710 -41.86 -1.96 -14.16
CA THR A 710 -40.46 -2.36 -13.91
C THR A 710 -40.36 -3.37 -12.76
N LEU A 711 -41.09 -3.16 -11.66
CA LEU A 711 -41.10 -4.09 -10.54
C LEU A 711 -41.65 -5.46 -10.94
N ALA A 712 -42.72 -5.50 -11.74
CA ALA A 712 -43.28 -6.74 -12.27
C ALA A 712 -42.26 -7.48 -13.18
N ALA A 713 -41.65 -6.76 -14.14
CA ALA A 713 -40.65 -7.36 -15.04
C ALA A 713 -39.42 -7.91 -14.28
N LEU A 714 -38.97 -7.24 -13.21
CA LEU A 714 -37.89 -7.75 -12.34
C LEU A 714 -38.32 -8.94 -11.46
N GLY A 715 -39.62 -9.11 -11.21
CA GLY A 715 -40.19 -10.29 -10.54
C GLY A 715 -40.28 -11.51 -11.44
N GLU A 716 -40.61 -11.31 -12.72
CA GLU A 716 -40.70 -12.37 -13.75
C GLU A 716 -39.35 -12.75 -14.39
N MET A 717 -38.26 -12.04 -14.09
CA MET A 717 -36.93 -12.42 -14.55
C MET A 717 -36.49 -13.75 -13.92
N ARG A 718 -36.09 -14.71 -14.78
CA ARG A 718 -35.42 -15.96 -14.40
C ARG A 718 -34.12 -16.13 -15.15
N ILE A 719 -33.19 -16.85 -14.51
CA ILE A 719 -31.81 -16.99 -14.98
C ILE A 719 -31.68 -18.31 -15.73
N ARG A 720 -31.22 -18.23 -16.97
CA ARG A 720 -31.22 -19.39 -17.86
C ARG A 720 -30.05 -20.31 -17.53
N TYR A 721 -30.35 -21.55 -17.13
CA TYR A 721 -29.35 -22.61 -17.05
C TYR A 721 -29.13 -23.19 -18.46
N PRO A 722 -27.90 -23.19 -19.02
CA PRO A 722 -27.68 -23.75 -20.34
C PRO A 722 -27.90 -25.27 -20.34
N GLY A 723 -28.83 -25.74 -21.19
CA GLY A 723 -29.14 -27.17 -21.34
C GLY A 723 -30.11 -27.77 -20.32
N LYS A 724 -30.89 -26.95 -19.59
CA LYS A 724 -31.98 -27.39 -18.69
C LYS A 724 -33.25 -26.56 -18.93
N SER A 725 -34.41 -27.06 -18.51
CA SER A 725 -35.69 -26.35 -18.54
C SER A 725 -35.78 -25.22 -17.50
N GLU A 726 -36.88 -24.47 -17.47
CA GLU A 726 -37.13 -23.46 -16.42
C GLU A 726 -37.29 -24.15 -15.05
N GLU A 727 -38.09 -25.21 -15.01
CA GLU A 727 -38.41 -26.01 -13.83
C GLU A 727 -37.17 -26.75 -13.30
N GLU A 728 -36.34 -27.29 -14.18
CA GLU A 728 -35.05 -27.90 -13.82
C GLU A 728 -34.04 -26.87 -13.30
N ALA A 729 -34.07 -25.63 -13.79
CA ALA A 729 -33.20 -24.56 -13.32
C ALA A 729 -33.61 -24.04 -11.93
N GLU A 730 -34.92 -23.92 -11.66
CA GLU A 730 -35.44 -23.61 -10.33
C GLU A 730 -35.16 -24.76 -9.34
N ALA A 731 -35.40 -26.02 -9.73
CA ALA A 731 -35.07 -27.19 -8.91
C ALA A 731 -33.57 -27.27 -8.54
N VAL A 732 -32.66 -26.84 -9.43
CA VAL A 732 -31.22 -26.73 -9.16
C VAL A 732 -30.91 -25.63 -8.13
N LEU A 733 -31.62 -24.50 -8.15
CA LEU A 733 -31.46 -23.45 -7.15
C LEU A 733 -31.98 -23.94 -5.78
N ASP A 734 -33.14 -24.57 -5.76
CA ASP A 734 -33.73 -25.14 -4.54
C ASP A 734 -32.89 -26.27 -3.96
N GLU A 735 -32.28 -27.14 -4.77
CA GLU A 735 -31.30 -28.14 -4.31
C GLU A 735 -30.16 -27.49 -3.52
N ILE A 736 -29.59 -26.40 -4.06
CA ILE A 736 -28.44 -25.68 -3.48
C ILE A 736 -28.84 -24.92 -2.20
N LEU A 737 -30.05 -24.36 -2.16
CA LEU A 737 -30.57 -23.57 -1.03
C LEU A 737 -31.04 -24.47 0.11
N ASN A 738 -31.77 -25.55 -0.18
CA ASN A 738 -32.17 -26.54 0.82
C ASN A 738 -30.92 -27.24 1.42
N ASN A 739 -29.91 -27.54 0.61
CA ASN A 739 -28.63 -28.09 1.07
C ASN A 739 -27.55 -27.02 1.37
N TRP A 740 -27.95 -25.78 1.69
CA TRP A 740 -27.00 -24.65 1.79
C TRP A 740 -25.84 -24.90 2.77
N LYS A 741 -26.04 -25.64 3.85
CA LYS A 741 -24.97 -26.02 4.80
C LYS A 741 -23.80 -26.77 4.13
N TYR A 742 -24.07 -27.57 3.09
CA TYR A 742 -23.09 -28.32 2.31
C TYR A 742 -22.52 -27.51 1.13
N HIS A 743 -23.36 -26.70 0.47
CA HIS A 743 -22.94 -25.91 -0.69
C HIS A 743 -22.16 -24.64 -0.30
N LYS A 744 -22.52 -23.97 0.80
CA LYS A 744 -21.90 -22.74 1.31
C LYS A 744 -20.36 -22.73 1.27
N PRO A 745 -19.60 -23.70 1.81
CA PRO A 745 -18.14 -23.69 1.72
C PRO A 745 -17.61 -23.85 0.29
N LYS A 746 -18.32 -24.58 -0.58
CA LYS A 746 -17.94 -24.78 -1.99
C LYS A 746 -18.20 -23.53 -2.83
N VAL A 747 -19.35 -22.87 -2.64
CA VAL A 747 -19.69 -21.59 -3.28
C VAL A 747 -18.78 -20.47 -2.78
N ALA A 748 -18.44 -20.44 -1.48
CA ALA A 748 -17.46 -19.51 -0.92
C ALA A 748 -16.08 -19.69 -1.58
N SER A 749 -15.58 -20.93 -1.67
CA SER A 749 -14.33 -21.25 -2.35
C SER A 749 -14.37 -20.83 -3.83
N TYR A 750 -15.49 -21.07 -4.52
CA TYR A 750 -15.65 -20.66 -5.91
C TYR A 750 -15.60 -19.13 -6.08
N TRP A 751 -16.48 -18.42 -5.38
CA TRP A 751 -16.67 -16.97 -5.53
C TRP A 751 -15.52 -16.12 -5.00
N LEU A 752 -14.99 -16.45 -3.81
CA LEU A 752 -13.99 -15.62 -3.11
C LEU A 752 -12.54 -16.08 -3.32
N VAL A 753 -12.32 -17.31 -3.83
CA VAL A 753 -10.95 -17.88 -3.95
C VAL A 753 -10.60 -18.32 -5.37
N LYS A 754 -11.56 -18.87 -6.16
CA LYS A 754 -11.29 -19.36 -7.53
C LYS A 754 -11.57 -18.33 -8.62
N LEU A 755 -12.49 -17.39 -8.41
CA LEU A 755 -12.79 -16.31 -9.37
C LEU A 755 -12.00 -15.04 -9.03
N ASP A 756 -11.25 -14.53 -10.01
CA ASP A 756 -10.60 -13.22 -9.89
C ASP A 756 -11.62 -12.06 -10.01
N ALA A 757 -11.21 -10.85 -9.61
CA ALA A 757 -12.07 -9.66 -9.60
C ALA A 757 -12.66 -9.25 -10.97
N THR A 758 -12.11 -9.74 -12.08
CA THR A 758 -12.63 -9.58 -13.44
C THR A 758 -13.75 -10.60 -13.69
N LYS A 759 -13.52 -11.87 -13.34
CA LYS A 759 -14.53 -12.94 -13.49
C LYS A 759 -15.70 -12.74 -12.53
N GLN A 760 -15.45 -12.30 -11.30
CA GLN A 760 -16.49 -11.82 -10.37
C GLN A 760 -17.33 -10.69 -10.97
N ARG A 761 -16.69 -9.70 -11.63
CA ARG A 761 -17.41 -8.58 -12.26
C ARG A 761 -18.31 -9.05 -13.40
N LYS A 762 -17.83 -9.96 -14.25
CA LYS A 762 -18.64 -10.54 -15.35
C LYS A 762 -19.97 -11.14 -14.87
N VAL A 763 -19.98 -11.83 -13.72
CA VAL A 763 -21.22 -12.40 -13.14
C VAL A 763 -22.25 -11.31 -12.83
N LEU A 764 -21.83 -10.15 -12.33
CA LEU A 764 -22.72 -9.02 -12.06
C LEU A 764 -23.03 -8.18 -13.31
N ASP A 765 -22.12 -8.16 -14.30
CA ASP A 765 -22.35 -7.49 -15.59
C ASP A 765 -23.41 -8.21 -16.44
N ILE A 766 -23.52 -9.54 -16.35
CA ILE A 766 -24.62 -10.34 -16.94
C ILE A 766 -25.99 -9.80 -16.49
N VAL A 767 -26.15 -9.63 -15.17
CA VAL A 767 -27.39 -9.12 -14.54
C VAL A 767 -27.62 -7.64 -14.90
N ARG A 768 -26.59 -6.80 -14.75
CA ARG A 768 -26.60 -5.36 -15.09
C ARG A 768 -26.99 -5.07 -16.54
N THR A 769 -26.48 -5.85 -17.49
CA THR A 769 -26.72 -5.63 -18.92
C THR A 769 -28.16 -5.99 -19.28
N ASN A 770 -28.69 -7.10 -18.75
CA ASN A 770 -30.08 -7.50 -18.96
C ASN A 770 -31.07 -6.51 -18.34
N ILE A 771 -30.80 -5.99 -17.13
CA ILE A 771 -31.63 -4.95 -16.52
C ILE A 771 -31.63 -3.65 -17.34
N ARG A 772 -30.49 -3.27 -17.95
CA ARG A 772 -30.46 -2.13 -18.88
C ARG A 772 -31.42 -2.36 -20.06
N SER A 773 -31.38 -3.55 -20.67
CA SER A 773 -32.28 -3.91 -21.78
C SER A 773 -33.76 -3.98 -21.37
N VAL A 774 -34.08 -4.36 -20.13
CA VAL A 774 -35.46 -4.31 -19.61
C VAL A 774 -35.93 -2.87 -19.42
N LEU A 775 -35.10 -2.00 -18.82
CA LEU A 775 -35.44 -0.59 -18.63
C LEU A 775 -35.68 0.13 -19.97
N GLN A 776 -34.86 -0.13 -20.99
CA GLN A 776 -35.05 0.43 -22.34
C GLN A 776 -36.41 0.07 -22.98
N ARG A 777 -36.94 -1.12 -22.67
CA ARG A 777 -38.24 -1.58 -23.21
C ARG A 777 -39.44 -1.00 -22.45
N ILE A 778 -39.28 -0.70 -21.17
CA ILE A 778 -40.37 -0.20 -20.32
C ILE A 778 -40.43 1.33 -20.37
N TRP A 779 -39.31 1.99 -20.10
CA TRP A 779 -39.26 3.45 -20.00
C TRP A 779 -39.21 4.15 -21.37
N SER A 780 -38.95 3.41 -22.46
CA SER A 780 -38.78 3.91 -23.85
C SER A 780 -37.65 4.96 -24.05
N GLU A 781 -36.93 5.28 -22.98
CA GLU A 781 -35.87 6.28 -22.91
C GLU A 781 -34.58 5.84 -23.62
N PRO A 782 -34.03 6.65 -24.54
CA PRO A 782 -32.78 6.34 -25.24
C PRO A 782 -31.56 6.35 -24.31
N ASP A 783 -31.51 7.25 -23.32
CA ASP A 783 -30.47 7.27 -22.29
C ASP A 783 -30.95 6.75 -20.93
N VAL A 784 -30.76 5.46 -20.72
CA VAL A 784 -30.99 4.76 -19.45
C VAL A 784 -30.13 5.31 -18.30
N GLU A 785 -29.00 5.98 -18.56
CA GLU A 785 -28.11 6.49 -17.51
C GLU A 785 -28.65 7.79 -16.88
N SER A 786 -29.49 8.50 -17.62
CA SER A 786 -30.33 9.57 -17.08
C SER A 786 -31.31 9.06 -16.01
N LEU A 787 -31.81 7.81 -16.09
CA LEU A 787 -32.86 7.31 -15.19
C LEU A 787 -32.41 7.22 -13.72
N ARG A 788 -33.18 7.85 -12.82
CA ARG A 788 -32.98 7.79 -11.35
C ARG A 788 -32.85 6.35 -10.85
N LEU A 789 -33.72 5.46 -11.34
CA LEU A 789 -33.75 4.05 -10.97
C LEU A 789 -32.47 3.29 -11.37
N TYR A 790 -31.94 3.52 -12.58
CA TYR A 790 -30.68 2.89 -13.02
C TYR A 790 -29.46 3.43 -12.24
N ARG A 791 -29.49 4.71 -11.85
CA ARG A 791 -28.49 5.28 -10.94
C ARG A 791 -28.53 4.61 -9.56
N LEU A 792 -29.70 4.26 -9.03
CA LEU A 792 -29.83 3.46 -7.80
C LEU A 792 -29.28 2.03 -8.00
N PHE A 793 -29.66 1.33 -9.08
CA PHE A 793 -29.14 0.00 -9.39
C PHE A 793 -27.61 -0.03 -9.50
N ASN A 794 -26.99 0.97 -10.13
CA ASN A 794 -25.53 1.06 -10.21
C ASN A 794 -24.85 1.28 -8.85
N ARG A 795 -25.47 2.02 -7.92
CA ARG A 795 -25.00 2.09 -6.53
C ARG A 795 -25.07 0.72 -5.84
N VAL A 796 -26.12 -0.06 -6.11
CA VAL A 796 -26.27 -1.44 -5.60
C VAL A 796 -25.22 -2.38 -6.19
N PHE A 797 -25.04 -2.44 -7.52
CA PHE A 797 -24.00 -3.27 -8.16
C PHE A 797 -22.59 -2.97 -7.62
N ASN A 798 -22.26 -1.69 -7.45
CA ASN A 798 -20.97 -1.28 -6.92
C ASN A 798 -20.80 -1.66 -5.43
N ARG A 799 -21.90 -1.77 -4.67
CA ARG A 799 -21.90 -2.31 -3.30
C ARG A 799 -21.79 -3.83 -3.26
N LEU A 800 -22.40 -4.56 -4.19
CA LEU A 800 -22.24 -6.01 -4.32
C LEU A 800 -20.80 -6.40 -4.71
N LEU A 801 -20.14 -5.58 -5.54
CA LEU A 801 -18.71 -5.72 -5.88
C LEU A 801 -17.76 -5.31 -4.75
N TRP A 802 -18.23 -4.66 -3.69
CA TRP A 802 -17.38 -4.13 -2.62
C TRP A 802 -16.54 -5.23 -1.96
N SER A 803 -15.25 -4.92 -1.73
CA SER A 803 -14.24 -5.84 -1.19
C SER A 803 -14.19 -7.17 -1.98
N HIS A 804 -13.93 -7.10 -3.29
CA HIS A 804 -13.79 -8.26 -4.18
C HIS A 804 -14.98 -9.23 -4.11
N GLY A 805 -16.19 -8.71 -4.33
CA GLY A 805 -17.42 -9.49 -4.33
C GLY A 805 -17.91 -9.93 -2.95
N GLN A 806 -17.23 -9.56 -1.86
CA GLN A 806 -17.68 -9.82 -0.49
C GLN A 806 -19.06 -9.19 -0.21
N GLY A 807 -19.40 -8.07 -0.86
CA GLY A 807 -20.75 -7.47 -0.80
C GLY A 807 -21.86 -8.44 -1.22
N LEU A 808 -21.69 -9.16 -2.34
CA LEU A 808 -22.61 -10.20 -2.80
C LEU A 808 -22.58 -11.44 -1.89
N TRP A 809 -21.39 -11.87 -1.46
CA TRP A 809 -21.26 -13.02 -0.55
C TRP A 809 -21.97 -12.80 0.79
N ASN A 810 -21.82 -11.60 1.36
CA ASN A 810 -22.49 -11.23 2.61
C ASN A 810 -24.02 -11.29 2.48
N CYS A 811 -24.57 -11.15 1.26
CA CYS A 811 -26.00 -11.32 1.00
C CYS A 811 -26.43 -12.81 0.92
N LEU A 812 -25.52 -13.77 0.76
CA LEU A 812 -25.78 -15.23 0.81
C LEU A 812 -25.60 -15.82 2.22
N SER A 813 -24.82 -15.16 3.08
CA SER A 813 -24.85 -15.42 4.53
C SER A 813 -26.06 -14.73 5.17
N SER A 814 -26.75 -15.41 6.08
CA SER A 814 -28.01 -14.97 6.74
C SER A 814 -27.89 -13.73 7.65
N SER A 815 -26.81 -12.95 7.55
CA SER A 815 -26.43 -11.87 8.46
C SER A 815 -26.77 -10.47 7.91
N GLY A 816 -28.06 -10.19 7.71
CA GLY A 816 -28.61 -8.84 7.50
C GLY A 816 -28.27 -8.15 6.16
N SER A 817 -29.16 -7.29 5.68
CA SER A 817 -29.09 -6.62 4.37
C SER A 817 -28.04 -5.50 4.29
N SER A 818 -26.76 -5.88 4.36
CA SER A 818 -25.59 -4.98 4.33
C SER A 818 -25.52 -4.02 3.12
N TRP A 819 -26.26 -4.31 2.05
CA TRP A 819 -26.32 -3.49 0.85
C TRP A 819 -27.28 -2.29 0.98
N GLU A 820 -28.35 -2.36 1.78
CA GLU A 820 -29.32 -1.27 1.97
C GLU A 820 -28.71 -0.05 2.68
N SER A 821 -27.62 -0.27 3.42
CA SER A 821 -26.78 0.79 4.03
C SER A 821 -26.14 1.78 3.04
N VAL A 822 -26.27 1.55 1.73
CA VAL A 822 -25.93 2.51 0.67
C VAL A 822 -26.87 3.72 0.68
N PHE A 823 -28.14 3.52 1.04
CA PHE A 823 -29.15 4.58 0.99
C PHE A 823 -29.13 5.46 2.25
N SER A 824 -28.76 4.91 3.41
CA SER A 824 -28.71 5.65 4.69
C SER A 824 -27.60 6.72 4.78
N LYS A 825 -26.82 6.91 3.70
CA LYS A 825 -25.82 7.97 3.55
C LYS A 825 -26.13 8.95 2.41
N SER A 826 -27.28 8.80 1.73
CA SER A 826 -27.74 9.75 0.71
C SER A 826 -28.64 10.82 1.32
N SER A 827 -28.65 12.01 0.73
CA SER A 827 -29.68 13.04 0.97
C SER A 827 -30.97 12.80 0.16
N GLU A 828 -30.99 11.79 -0.71
CA GLU A 828 -32.13 11.43 -1.55
C GLU A 828 -32.98 10.36 -0.87
N VAL A 829 -34.26 10.65 -0.61
CA VAL A 829 -35.21 9.66 -0.08
C VAL A 829 -35.57 8.65 -1.17
N VAL A 830 -35.22 7.38 -0.96
CA VAL A 830 -35.60 6.26 -1.84
C VAL A 830 -37.01 5.79 -1.49
N THR A 831 -37.85 5.58 -2.49
CA THR A 831 -39.23 5.11 -2.29
C THR A 831 -39.30 3.61 -2.03
N THR A 832 -40.40 3.15 -1.43
CA THR A 832 -40.63 1.73 -1.15
C THR A 832 -40.65 0.86 -2.42
N GLN A 833 -41.10 1.40 -3.56
CA GLN A 833 -41.08 0.71 -4.84
C GLN A 833 -39.65 0.61 -5.40
N GLU A 834 -38.88 1.71 -5.42
CA GLU A 834 -37.46 1.69 -5.83
C GLU A 834 -36.62 0.71 -4.99
N LEU A 835 -36.88 0.64 -3.68
CA LEU A 835 -36.21 -0.30 -2.79
C LEU A 835 -36.56 -1.76 -3.12
N ARG A 836 -37.83 -2.07 -3.41
CA ARG A 836 -38.25 -3.41 -3.88
C ARG A 836 -37.59 -3.78 -5.20
N CYS A 837 -37.55 -2.86 -6.17
CA CYS A 837 -36.82 -3.07 -7.42
C CYS A 837 -35.35 -3.42 -7.14
N CYS A 838 -34.69 -2.69 -6.23
CA CYS A 838 -33.31 -3.01 -5.82
C CYS A 838 -33.18 -4.37 -5.12
N GLN A 839 -34.16 -4.79 -4.31
CA GLN A 839 -34.20 -6.11 -3.68
C GLN A 839 -34.26 -7.23 -4.72
N HIS A 840 -35.08 -7.11 -5.77
CA HIS A 840 -35.09 -8.06 -6.90
C HIS A 840 -33.76 -8.07 -7.66
N VAL A 841 -33.12 -6.92 -7.91
CA VAL A 841 -31.78 -6.87 -8.52
C VAL A 841 -30.74 -7.64 -7.69
N VAL A 842 -30.75 -7.51 -6.37
CA VAL A 842 -29.85 -8.28 -5.48
C VAL A 842 -30.14 -9.78 -5.52
N GLN A 843 -31.42 -10.17 -5.62
CA GLN A 843 -31.80 -11.58 -5.75
C GLN A 843 -31.28 -12.19 -7.07
N LEU A 844 -31.53 -11.54 -8.21
CA LEU A 844 -30.99 -11.95 -9.51
C LEU A 844 -29.44 -12.05 -9.50
N CYS A 845 -28.76 -11.21 -8.70
CA CYS A 845 -27.30 -11.31 -8.51
C CYS A 845 -26.86 -12.54 -7.71
N ARG A 846 -27.64 -12.98 -6.71
CA ARG A 846 -27.38 -14.22 -5.95
C ARG A 846 -27.55 -15.43 -6.85
N ASP A 847 -28.68 -15.50 -7.53
CA ASP A 847 -29.08 -16.68 -8.31
C ASP A 847 -28.16 -16.87 -9.52
N CYS A 848 -27.66 -15.77 -10.12
CA CYS A 848 -26.67 -15.82 -11.19
C CYS A 848 -25.38 -16.50 -10.72
N LEU A 849 -24.92 -16.19 -9.51
CA LEU A 849 -23.75 -16.83 -8.91
C LEU A 849 -24.00 -18.31 -8.62
N LEU A 850 -25.19 -18.70 -8.14
CA LEU A 850 -25.51 -20.10 -7.84
C LEU A 850 -25.63 -20.95 -9.12
N VAL A 851 -26.28 -20.43 -10.17
CA VAL A 851 -26.35 -21.05 -11.50
C VAL A 851 -24.95 -21.22 -12.09
N VAL A 852 -24.14 -20.15 -12.12
CA VAL A 852 -22.76 -20.19 -12.66
C VAL A 852 -21.86 -21.12 -11.84
N TYR A 853 -22.05 -21.22 -10.52
CA TYR A 853 -21.36 -22.19 -9.67
C TYR A 853 -21.71 -23.64 -10.04
N LYS A 854 -23.01 -23.98 -10.12
CA LYS A 854 -23.45 -25.35 -10.43
C LYS A 854 -23.02 -25.74 -11.85
N PHE A 855 -23.19 -24.85 -12.83
CA PHE A 855 -22.76 -25.10 -14.21
C PHE A 855 -21.26 -25.44 -14.31
N VAL A 856 -20.40 -24.71 -13.58
CA VAL A 856 -18.94 -24.96 -13.53
C VAL A 856 -18.55 -26.13 -12.61
N ALA A 857 -19.47 -26.64 -11.79
CA ALA A 857 -19.30 -27.89 -11.04
C ALA A 857 -19.68 -29.11 -11.88
N ASP A 858 -20.87 -29.11 -12.49
CA ASP A 858 -21.42 -30.20 -13.31
C ASP A 858 -20.51 -30.46 -14.53
N SER A 859 -20.06 -29.40 -15.22
CA SER A 859 -19.13 -29.51 -16.36
C SER A 859 -17.73 -30.03 -16.02
N ARG A 860 -17.35 -30.09 -14.73
CA ARG A 860 -16.11 -30.75 -14.26
C ARG A 860 -16.31 -32.21 -13.86
N GLY A 861 -17.55 -32.69 -13.84
CA GLY A 861 -17.90 -34.07 -13.48
C GLY A 861 -18.14 -35.01 -14.66
N SER A 862 -18.37 -34.49 -15.87
CA SER A 862 -18.57 -35.34 -17.06
C SER A 862 -17.26 -35.90 -17.61
N LEU A 863 -17.25 -37.20 -17.91
CA LEU A 863 -16.12 -37.91 -18.53
C LEU A 863 -16.13 -37.87 -20.07
N SER A 864 -17.15 -37.28 -20.70
CA SER A 864 -17.22 -37.11 -22.15
C SER A 864 -16.44 -35.86 -22.60
N GLY A 865 -15.22 -36.05 -23.10
CA GLY A 865 -14.36 -34.91 -23.46
C GLY A 865 -14.76 -34.18 -24.75
N LEU A 866 -15.05 -32.89 -24.64
CA LEU A 866 -14.76 -31.82 -25.62
C LEU A 866 -15.07 -30.45 -24.97
N SER A 867 -14.30 -29.41 -25.32
CA SER A 867 -14.37 -28.01 -24.84
C SER A 867 -13.78 -27.67 -23.45
N PRO A 868 -12.73 -26.81 -23.41
CA PRO A 868 -12.31 -26.01 -22.25
C PRO A 868 -12.78 -24.53 -22.35
N ASP A 869 -13.82 -24.23 -23.13
CA ASP A 869 -14.05 -22.89 -23.71
C ASP A 869 -14.81 -21.91 -22.80
N TRP A 870 -14.25 -21.63 -21.62
CA TRP A 870 -14.67 -20.51 -20.75
C TRP A 870 -13.62 -19.40 -20.58
N ASP A 871 -12.44 -19.54 -21.18
CA ASP A 871 -11.44 -18.47 -21.25
C ASP A 871 -11.43 -17.70 -22.59
N ASP A 872 -12.10 -18.19 -23.65
CA ASP A 872 -12.39 -17.37 -24.85
C ASP A 872 -13.68 -16.56 -24.65
N THR A 873 -13.57 -15.24 -24.74
CA THR A 873 -14.67 -14.29 -24.53
C THR A 873 -15.77 -14.27 -25.60
N ARG A 874 -15.65 -15.06 -26.67
CA ARG A 874 -16.57 -14.99 -27.83
C ARG A 874 -17.86 -15.81 -27.70
N TYR A 875 -17.99 -16.68 -26.70
CA TYR A 875 -19.17 -17.55 -26.49
C TYR A 875 -20.23 -16.99 -25.54
N LEU A 876 -20.18 -15.69 -25.21
CA LEU A 876 -21.32 -15.02 -24.59
C LEU A 876 -22.46 -14.92 -25.61
N LEU A 877 -23.49 -15.76 -25.44
CA LEU A 877 -24.76 -15.67 -26.18
C LEU A 877 -25.30 -14.22 -26.17
N PRO A 878 -26.03 -13.79 -27.22
CA PRO A 878 -26.64 -12.47 -27.27
C PRO A 878 -27.37 -12.11 -25.97
N VAL A 879 -27.30 -10.84 -25.54
CA VAL A 879 -27.77 -10.39 -24.22
C VAL A 879 -29.16 -10.95 -23.87
N THR A 880 -30.09 -10.86 -24.82
CA THR A 880 -31.49 -11.32 -24.74
C THR A 880 -31.68 -12.83 -24.57
N SER A 881 -30.62 -13.64 -24.61
CA SER A 881 -30.68 -15.11 -24.53
C SER A 881 -30.25 -15.67 -23.18
N GLN A 882 -29.75 -14.82 -22.26
CA GLN A 882 -29.15 -15.21 -20.97
C GLN A 882 -30.15 -15.25 -19.80
N PHE A 883 -31.31 -14.61 -19.96
CA PHE A 883 -32.44 -14.64 -19.03
C PHE A 883 -33.71 -15.05 -19.79
N ILE A 884 -34.73 -15.49 -19.04
CA ILE A 884 -36.09 -15.67 -19.55
C ILE A 884 -36.99 -14.69 -18.79
N ILE A 885 -37.97 -14.11 -19.51
CA ILE A 885 -38.99 -13.20 -18.98
C ILE A 885 -40.30 -13.55 -19.66
N LYS A 886 -41.31 -13.98 -18.89
CA LYS A 886 -42.67 -14.16 -19.38
C LYS A 886 -43.36 -12.79 -19.44
N TRP A 887 -43.36 -12.18 -20.62
CA TRP A 887 -44.11 -10.94 -20.86
C TRP A 887 -45.61 -11.27 -20.90
N PRO A 888 -46.49 -10.50 -20.21
CA PRO A 888 -47.92 -10.68 -20.31
C PRO A 888 -48.40 -10.51 -21.75
N SER A 889 -49.00 -11.56 -22.32
CA SER A 889 -49.48 -11.57 -23.71
C SER A 889 -50.86 -10.92 -23.83
N SER A 890 -50.97 -9.64 -23.45
CA SER A 890 -52.20 -8.85 -23.58
C SER A 890 -51.96 -7.34 -23.65
N SER A 891 -52.85 -6.65 -24.38
CA SER A 891 -53.06 -5.19 -24.39
C SER A 891 -51.86 -4.25 -24.63
N PHE A 892 -51.19 -4.37 -25.78
CA PHE A 892 -50.65 -3.19 -26.50
C PHE A 892 -51.19 -3.13 -27.94
N GLY A 893 -52.52 -3.03 -28.04
CA GLY A 893 -53.22 -2.83 -29.31
C GLY A 893 -53.52 -1.36 -29.57
N ARG A 894 -52.71 -0.70 -30.41
CA ARG A 894 -53.14 0.48 -31.20
C ARG A 894 -52.67 0.30 -32.64
N SER A 895 -53.59 0.49 -33.58
CA SER A 895 -53.45 0.12 -34.98
C SER A 895 -53.03 1.29 -35.87
N ALA A 896 -51.99 1.06 -36.67
CA ALA A 896 -51.78 1.71 -37.97
C ALA A 896 -50.90 0.78 -38.84
N SER A 897 -51.05 0.83 -40.15
CA SER A 897 -50.49 -0.15 -41.08
C SER A 897 -49.28 0.36 -41.87
N SER A 898 -48.24 -0.46 -42.02
CA SER A 898 -47.86 -0.97 -43.35
C SER A 898 -46.77 -2.05 -43.28
N THR A 899 -46.82 -2.92 -44.28
CA THR A 899 -46.04 -4.14 -44.49
C THR A 899 -44.53 -3.94 -44.66
N ARG A 900 -43.74 -4.71 -43.89
CA ARG A 900 -42.69 -5.56 -44.49
C ARG A 900 -42.38 -6.79 -43.63
N SER A 901 -42.40 -7.96 -44.26
CA SER A 901 -42.14 -9.25 -43.61
C SER A 901 -40.68 -9.69 -43.82
N ARG A 902 -40.10 -10.31 -42.78
CA ARG A 902 -39.32 -11.55 -42.91
C ARG A 902 -39.02 -12.16 -41.54
N SER A 903 -39.60 -13.34 -41.28
CA SER A 903 -38.99 -14.31 -40.37
C SER A 903 -38.01 -15.19 -41.16
N VAL A 904 -36.85 -15.50 -40.58
CA VAL A 904 -36.20 -16.82 -40.66
C VAL A 904 -35.37 -16.99 -39.39
N PHE A 905 -35.61 -18.08 -38.65
CA PHE A 905 -34.65 -18.61 -37.67
C PHE A 905 -34.46 -20.09 -38.01
N THR A 906 -33.38 -20.42 -38.71
CA THR A 906 -32.95 -21.80 -38.96
C THR A 906 -31.44 -21.86 -38.82
N ALA A 907 -30.95 -22.79 -38.00
CA ALA A 907 -29.52 -23.03 -37.84
C ALA A 907 -29.03 -23.98 -38.94
N ARG A 908 -27.76 -23.84 -39.34
CA ARG A 908 -27.03 -24.85 -40.09
C ARG A 908 -25.67 -25.08 -39.43
N MET A 909 -25.48 -26.27 -38.86
CA MET A 909 -24.15 -26.82 -38.65
C MET A 909 -23.56 -27.25 -40.00
N GLY A 910 -22.23 -27.26 -40.11
CA GLY A 910 -21.50 -27.83 -41.23
C GLY A 910 -20.00 -27.55 -41.09
N HIS A 911 -19.21 -28.64 -41.04
CA HIS A 911 -17.76 -28.81 -41.26
C HIS A 911 -16.91 -27.51 -41.33
N PHE A 912 -15.85 -27.37 -40.52
CA PHE A 912 -14.77 -28.35 -40.29
C PHE A 912 -14.18 -28.29 -38.87
#